data_AF-A0A1E7JPR4-F1
#
_entry.id   AF-A0A1E7JPR4-F1
#
_cell.length_a   1.000
_cell.length_b   1.000
_cell.length_c   1.000
_cell.angle_alpha   90.00
_cell.angle_beta   90.00
_cell.angle_gamma   90.00
#
_symmetry.space_group_name_H-M   'P 1'
#
loop_
_entity.id
_entity.type
_entity.pdbx_description
1 polymer ?
#
loop_
_entity_poly.entity_id
_entity_poly.type
_entity_poly.pdbx_seq_one_letter_code
_entity_poly.pdbx_strand_id
1 'polypeptide(L)'
;MLRRAAVAVACASAMAVGGLPAAMHAVAKPKPLDPGLPCFEYFELLEDAAGLLDLPEGDASRAKSQWDTYEYVNEAKKWDGLQAPSPADEARLKDLPTKPPKSKPVDRIYWTWIQAKKKDSKNWSNWDHWRDARFIRNSGNDPRGKAFEKKVIKDHGLTGKDWICQKEVIFEDPDTGIKHRRQLDAYNQKTGKILEVKGNGELTETQKPKDRAWAKDPKWRGTSWKYVFAEPQTKGTRDFIEEQRRAAQANSRGVTEYNYRSDKVEKAPSGGVRYKSANMQPPGKPGIAGGGASDLIRESRPSPKDMKEFLDRKNAADPKRLSPRGPGGVDFTTLELRYVGKPQKGKGLDYGFSAQQDPTGQSGWGGKAKSQLISDAFFTWLALTPEKFWVNLNPDQPDKIMDAQFGKTDAGRVLLESDLELKKDFASAMNPAKRPEADQYWKSLPRNDKGQPCWFQVRNWIEPKEAVVREENGGIHILDTPLAVKAQYLKIDNMPGDPYLCDFNEAEKKATERRMNRLIMPEVEKQVNTSPRYADLRRVYTARVAAEFIRQQDAKEPTDYRKIINSNDVSAWPLRAPNQDWKREKTYQAYLESLKKGEESWEHDAGGGPYTYSVGGVDFSKQPKRNMNKARFTAEHRYLPKQTRTSVQTLTDNTKDDERNLLLLGGNTATTDTGGGDGDGDGDGGGEPDPTPTPTPTDKPTGEPTSPAPDPSAPGNDGGDSTPGSGGGKPTAPAEDPDGNLAGTGTGIPIGLIASIAAALAAAGAALMWWKRNRGRQSAE
;
A
#
# COMPACT_ATOMS: atom_id res chain seq x y z
N MET A 1 -15.11 -48.41 24.63
CA MET A 1 -15.73 -48.67 23.30
C MET A 1 -17.07 -47.93 23.22
N LEU A 2 -17.55 -47.61 22.01
CA LEU A 2 -18.89 -47.06 21.70
C LEU A 2 -19.36 -45.82 22.50
N ARG A 3 -18.89 -44.62 22.09
CA ARG A 3 -19.64 -43.33 22.06
C ARG A 3 -18.79 -42.22 21.39
N ARG A 4 -18.41 -42.44 20.13
CA ARG A 4 -17.74 -41.43 19.27
C ARG A 4 -18.21 -41.56 17.83
N ALA A 5 -19.29 -40.87 17.48
CA ALA A 5 -19.71 -40.57 16.11
C ALA A 5 -20.78 -39.46 16.18
N ALA A 6 -20.69 -38.47 15.29
CA ALA A 6 -21.58 -37.29 15.14
C ALA A 6 -21.15 -35.96 15.82
N VAL A 7 -19.94 -35.48 15.49
CA VAL A 7 -19.75 -34.05 15.20
C VAL A 7 -19.28 -33.96 13.76
N ALA A 8 -20.25 -34.03 12.84
CA ALA A 8 -20.00 -33.90 11.40
C ALA A 8 -20.26 -32.45 10.97
N VAL A 9 -19.36 -31.91 10.14
CA VAL A 9 -19.38 -30.54 9.62
C VAL A 9 -20.77 -30.16 9.08
N ALA A 10 -21.40 -29.18 9.73
CA ALA A 10 -22.67 -28.60 9.31
C ALA A 10 -22.54 -27.10 9.04
N CYS A 11 -21.49 -26.68 8.33
CA CYS A 11 -21.40 -25.36 7.69
C CYS A 11 -22.36 -25.24 6.49
N ALA A 12 -23.65 -25.45 6.76
CA ALA A 12 -24.72 -25.07 5.85
C ALA A 12 -24.97 -23.58 6.02
N SER A 13 -24.37 -22.75 5.15
CA SER A 13 -24.60 -21.31 5.07
C SER A 13 -26.07 -21.01 4.73
N ALA A 14 -26.92 -21.03 5.74
CA ALA A 14 -28.32 -20.66 5.65
C ALA A 14 -28.42 -19.13 5.45
N MET A 15 -28.28 -18.68 4.22
CA MET A 15 -28.65 -17.33 3.83
C MET A 15 -30.14 -17.13 4.15
N ALA A 16 -30.43 -16.42 5.24
CA ALA A 16 -31.78 -16.18 5.72
C ALA A 16 -32.56 -15.33 4.70
N VAL A 17 -33.33 -16.01 3.83
CA VAL A 17 -34.26 -15.38 2.90
C VAL A 17 -35.47 -14.87 3.67
N GLY A 18 -35.43 -13.60 4.09
CA GLY A 18 -36.55 -12.97 4.78
C GLY A 18 -37.70 -12.62 3.83
N GLY A 19 -38.87 -13.24 4.05
CA GLY A 19 -40.17 -12.85 3.49
C GLY A 19 -40.96 -13.99 2.85
N LEU A 20 -41.82 -14.65 3.63
CA LEU A 20 -42.97 -15.41 3.13
C LEU A 20 -44.27 -14.73 3.63
N PRO A 21 -45.41 -14.89 2.93
CA PRO A 21 -46.65 -14.17 3.27
C PRO A 21 -47.27 -14.63 4.59
N ALA A 22 -48.11 -13.77 5.17
CA ALA A 22 -48.79 -14.02 6.44
C ALA A 22 -49.83 -15.15 6.33
N ALA A 23 -49.43 -16.36 6.72
CA ALA A 23 -50.35 -17.37 7.24
C ALA A 23 -50.40 -17.24 8.76
N MET A 24 -51.58 -17.24 9.37
CA MET A 24 -51.77 -16.98 10.80
C MET A 24 -50.83 -17.83 11.68
N HIS A 25 -49.91 -17.17 12.39
CA HIS A 25 -48.93 -17.85 13.25
C HIS A 25 -49.49 -17.97 14.68
N ALA A 26 -49.58 -19.21 15.17
CA ALA A 26 -49.50 -19.46 16.59
C ALA A 26 -48.19 -18.85 17.11
N VAL A 27 -48.24 -18.08 18.19
CA VAL A 27 -47.06 -17.41 18.76
C VAL A 27 -46.07 -18.47 19.22
N ALA A 28 -44.99 -18.66 18.46
CA ALA A 28 -43.93 -19.57 18.83
C ALA A 28 -43.36 -19.16 20.19
N LYS A 29 -43.23 -20.12 21.12
CA LYS A 29 -42.64 -19.86 22.44
C LYS A 29 -41.24 -19.23 22.24
N PRO A 30 -40.89 -18.15 22.97
CA PRO A 30 -39.59 -17.52 22.81
C PRO A 30 -38.47 -18.54 23.07
N LYS A 31 -37.48 -18.60 22.17
CA LYS A 31 -36.28 -19.43 22.32
C LYS A 31 -35.67 -19.16 23.71
N PRO A 32 -35.17 -20.17 24.46
CA PRO A 32 -34.40 -19.91 25.68
C PRO A 32 -33.19 -19.00 25.41
N LEU A 33 -32.61 -18.44 26.46
CA LEU A 33 -31.31 -17.76 26.36
C LEU A 33 -30.22 -18.80 26.12
N ASP A 34 -29.27 -18.46 25.25
CA ASP A 34 -28.03 -19.22 25.12
C ASP A 34 -27.18 -19.07 26.39
N PRO A 35 -26.82 -20.16 27.10
CA PRO A 35 -25.98 -20.07 28.29
C PRO A 35 -24.53 -19.66 27.97
N GLY A 36 -24.12 -19.73 26.70
CA GLY A 36 -22.72 -19.65 26.27
C GLY A 36 -21.95 -20.93 26.58
N LEU A 37 -20.67 -20.93 26.22
CA LEU A 37 -19.72 -22.01 26.52
C LEU A 37 -18.45 -21.41 27.18
N PRO A 38 -17.69 -22.18 27.98
CA PRO A 38 -16.35 -21.78 28.38
C PRO A 38 -15.53 -21.35 27.16
N CYS A 39 -14.84 -20.23 27.24
CA CYS A 39 -14.16 -19.63 26.09
C CYS A 39 -13.10 -20.56 25.47
N PHE A 40 -12.49 -21.44 26.28
CA PHE A 40 -11.57 -22.46 25.78
C PHE A 40 -12.29 -23.56 24.97
N GLU A 41 -13.48 -23.99 25.38
CA GLU A 41 -14.30 -24.94 24.61
C GLU A 41 -14.84 -24.29 23.33
N TYR A 42 -15.34 -23.05 23.43
CA TYR A 42 -15.93 -22.33 22.29
C TYR A 42 -14.93 -22.09 21.16
N PHE A 43 -13.68 -21.78 21.51
CA PHE A 43 -12.62 -21.46 20.56
C PHE A 43 -11.62 -22.58 20.31
N GLU A 44 -11.79 -23.76 20.90
CA GLU A 44 -10.83 -24.88 20.79
C GLU A 44 -9.41 -24.41 21.21
N LEU A 45 -9.30 -23.88 22.43
CA LEU A 45 -8.06 -23.44 23.06
C LEU A 45 -7.73 -24.32 24.27
N LEU A 46 -6.49 -24.25 24.74
CA LEU A 46 -6.09 -24.87 26.01
C LEU A 46 -6.75 -24.14 27.19
N GLU A 47 -7.36 -24.91 28.09
CA GLU A 47 -7.85 -24.44 29.38
C GLU A 47 -6.71 -23.86 30.23
N ASP A 48 -6.98 -22.78 30.97
CA ASP A 48 -6.03 -22.07 31.84
C ASP A 48 -4.69 -21.68 31.16
N ALA A 49 -4.69 -21.56 29.82
CA ALA A 49 -3.54 -21.10 29.05
C ALA A 49 -3.05 -19.70 29.49
N ALA A 50 -1.75 -19.57 29.72
CA ALA A 50 -1.13 -18.29 30.03
C ALA A 50 -1.29 -17.29 28.86
N GLY A 51 -1.68 -16.06 29.18
CA GLY A 51 -1.75 -14.97 28.21
C GLY A 51 -0.35 -14.51 27.77
N LEU A 52 -0.27 -14.04 26.52
CA LEU A 52 0.91 -13.36 25.98
C LEU A 52 0.98 -11.89 26.44
N LEU A 53 -0.15 -11.32 26.85
CA LEU A 53 -0.33 -9.94 27.26
C LEU A 53 -1.34 -9.88 28.41
N ASP A 54 -1.08 -9.06 29.44
CA ASP A 54 -2.11 -8.75 30.43
C ASP A 54 -3.27 -7.97 29.80
N LEU A 55 -4.51 -8.25 30.22
CA LEU A 55 -5.67 -7.44 29.84
C LEU A 55 -5.67 -6.16 30.68
N PRO A 56 -5.45 -4.95 30.10
CA PRO A 56 -5.30 -3.73 30.90
C PRO A 56 -6.59 -3.40 31.67
N GLU A 57 -6.51 -2.97 32.93
CA GLU A 57 -7.72 -2.63 33.69
C GLU A 57 -8.42 -1.37 33.16
N GLY A 58 -7.66 -0.29 32.93
CA GLY A 58 -8.18 0.99 32.42
C GLY A 58 -8.31 1.07 30.90
N ASP A 59 -8.44 2.31 30.41
CA ASP A 59 -8.31 2.63 28.99
C ASP A 59 -6.87 2.40 28.51
N ALA A 60 -6.69 1.75 27.36
CA ALA A 60 -5.36 1.39 26.85
C ALA A 60 -5.30 1.33 25.32
N SER A 61 -4.06 1.29 24.79
CA SER A 61 -3.77 1.04 23.37
C SER A 61 -2.53 0.16 23.24
N ARG A 62 -2.52 -0.81 22.32
CA ARG A 62 -1.30 -1.59 22.02
C ARG A 62 -0.23 -0.70 21.41
N ALA A 63 1.02 -0.89 21.84
CA ALA A 63 2.16 -0.17 21.31
C ALA A 63 2.37 -0.53 19.83
N LYS A 64 2.89 0.41 19.02
CA LYS A 64 3.13 0.20 17.58
C LYS A 64 3.99 -1.04 17.27
N SER A 65 4.93 -1.38 18.16
CA SER A 65 5.73 -2.62 18.10
C SER A 65 4.89 -3.90 18.16
N GLN A 66 3.78 -3.86 18.90
CA GLN A 66 2.86 -4.97 19.11
C GLN A 66 1.80 -5.10 18.01
N TRP A 67 1.57 -4.08 17.18
CA TRP A 67 0.58 -4.13 16.10
C TRP A 67 0.90 -5.29 15.15
N ASP A 68 -0.06 -6.17 14.93
CA ASP A 68 0.09 -7.50 14.32
C ASP A 68 -1.09 -7.81 13.40
N THR A 69 -1.21 -9.06 12.97
CA THR A 69 -2.31 -9.53 12.13
C THR A 69 -3.18 -10.58 12.83
N TYR A 70 -4.37 -10.83 12.27
CA TYR A 70 -5.17 -12.02 12.55
C TYR A 70 -5.81 -12.55 11.28
N GLU A 71 -5.84 -13.87 11.11
CA GLU A 71 -6.34 -14.50 9.90
C GLU A 71 -7.77 -15.02 10.05
N TYR A 72 -8.56 -14.97 8.98
CA TYR A 72 -9.87 -15.62 8.92
C TYR A 72 -10.18 -16.14 7.51
N VAL A 73 -10.89 -17.26 7.41
CA VAL A 73 -11.35 -17.82 6.14
C VAL A 73 -12.73 -17.26 5.79
N ASN A 74 -12.87 -16.66 4.62
CA ASN A 74 -14.16 -16.25 4.06
C ASN A 74 -14.58 -17.23 2.96
N GLU A 75 -15.58 -18.08 3.26
CA GLU A 75 -16.10 -19.09 2.34
C GLU A 75 -16.54 -18.55 0.97
N ALA A 76 -17.07 -17.32 0.91
CA ALA A 76 -17.51 -16.72 -0.34
C ALA A 76 -16.34 -16.18 -1.19
N LYS A 77 -15.17 -15.91 -0.60
CA LYS A 77 -14.00 -15.37 -1.33
C LYS A 77 -13.48 -16.30 -2.42
N LYS A 78 -13.75 -17.61 -2.31
CA LYS A 78 -13.44 -18.56 -3.40
C LYS A 78 -14.19 -18.27 -4.71
N TRP A 79 -15.14 -17.34 -4.73
CA TRP A 79 -15.90 -16.93 -5.90
C TRP A 79 -15.64 -15.47 -6.32
N ASP A 80 -14.59 -14.82 -5.82
CA ASP A 80 -14.29 -13.41 -6.06
C ASP A 80 -13.90 -13.05 -7.52
N GLY A 81 -13.65 -14.06 -8.37
CA GLY A 81 -13.51 -13.93 -9.82
C GLY A 81 -14.70 -14.45 -10.62
N LEU A 82 -15.76 -14.94 -9.97
CA LEU A 82 -16.94 -15.48 -10.65
C LEU A 82 -17.63 -14.37 -11.46
N GLN A 83 -17.84 -14.64 -12.74
CA GLN A 83 -18.50 -13.76 -13.69
C GLN A 83 -20.02 -13.81 -13.53
N ALA A 84 -20.73 -12.85 -14.13
CA ALA A 84 -22.19 -12.83 -14.11
C ALA A 84 -22.79 -14.08 -14.78
N PRO A 85 -23.98 -14.54 -14.36
CA PRO A 85 -24.69 -15.61 -15.06
C PRO A 85 -24.95 -15.22 -16.51
N SER A 86 -24.87 -16.21 -17.41
CA SER A 86 -25.29 -16.01 -18.80
C SER A 86 -26.82 -15.81 -18.89
N PRO A 87 -27.34 -15.29 -20.01
CA PRO A 87 -28.79 -15.26 -20.25
C PRO A 87 -29.46 -16.65 -20.14
N ALA A 88 -28.73 -17.73 -20.48
CA ALA A 88 -29.20 -19.10 -20.32
C ALA A 88 -29.26 -19.53 -18.84
N ASP A 89 -28.29 -19.10 -18.01
CA ASP A 89 -28.34 -19.32 -16.56
C ASP A 89 -29.47 -18.53 -15.90
N GLU A 90 -29.67 -17.26 -16.27
CA GLU A 90 -30.83 -16.48 -15.80
C GLU A 90 -32.14 -17.15 -16.19
N ALA A 91 -32.30 -17.58 -17.45
CA ALA A 91 -33.50 -18.25 -17.94
C ALA A 91 -33.78 -19.57 -17.20
N ARG A 92 -32.74 -20.35 -16.88
CA ARG A 92 -32.83 -21.63 -16.16
C ARG A 92 -33.13 -21.48 -14.67
N LEU A 93 -32.73 -20.37 -14.05
CA LEU A 93 -32.79 -20.17 -12.60
C LEU A 93 -33.89 -19.20 -12.13
N LYS A 94 -34.39 -18.32 -13.01
CA LYS A 94 -35.40 -17.31 -12.67
C LYS A 94 -36.71 -17.90 -12.13
N ASP A 95 -37.12 -19.07 -12.61
CA ASP A 95 -38.44 -19.67 -12.33
C ASP A 95 -38.40 -20.72 -11.21
N LEU A 96 -37.36 -20.68 -10.35
CA LEU A 96 -37.27 -21.48 -9.13
C LEU A 96 -37.68 -20.63 -7.91
N PRO A 97 -38.94 -20.67 -7.43
CA PRO A 97 -39.44 -19.73 -6.43
C PRO A 97 -39.12 -20.08 -4.97
N THR A 98 -38.97 -21.37 -4.63
CA THR A 98 -39.02 -21.80 -3.21
C THR A 98 -37.67 -22.13 -2.58
N LYS A 99 -36.69 -22.66 -3.32
CA LYS A 99 -35.37 -23.05 -2.79
C LYS A 99 -34.27 -22.90 -3.85
N PRO A 100 -33.01 -22.61 -3.44
CA PRO A 100 -31.87 -22.67 -4.35
C PRO A 100 -31.68 -24.10 -4.89
N PRO A 101 -31.19 -24.24 -6.13
CA PRO A 101 -31.03 -25.55 -6.77
C PRO A 101 -29.96 -26.40 -6.06
N LYS A 102 -30.15 -27.73 -6.07
CA LYS A 102 -29.18 -28.69 -5.51
C LYS A 102 -28.03 -29.04 -6.47
N SER A 103 -28.10 -28.61 -7.73
CA SER A 103 -27.24 -29.04 -8.84
C SER A 103 -25.75 -28.71 -8.65
N LYS A 104 -25.41 -27.43 -8.48
CA LYS A 104 -24.03 -26.93 -8.46
C LYS A 104 -23.89 -25.73 -7.52
N PRO A 105 -22.73 -25.51 -6.86
CA PRO A 105 -22.49 -24.33 -6.03
C PRO A 105 -22.74 -23.00 -6.76
N VAL A 106 -22.25 -22.88 -8.00
CA VAL A 106 -22.42 -21.69 -8.86
C VAL A 106 -23.90 -21.36 -9.09
N ASP A 107 -24.73 -22.37 -9.41
CA ASP A 107 -26.17 -22.19 -9.61
C ASP A 107 -26.87 -21.60 -8.37
N ARG A 108 -26.40 -21.94 -7.17
CA ARG A 108 -26.94 -21.37 -5.91
C ARG A 108 -26.58 -19.89 -5.77
N ILE A 109 -25.37 -19.50 -6.18
CA ILE A 109 -24.91 -18.10 -6.15
C ILE A 109 -25.71 -17.28 -7.17
N TYR A 110 -25.79 -17.75 -8.42
CA TYR A 110 -26.59 -17.12 -9.48
C TYR A 110 -28.06 -17.00 -9.11
N TRP A 111 -28.68 -18.06 -8.58
CA TRP A 111 -30.05 -18.01 -8.09
C TRP A 111 -30.22 -16.96 -6.98
N THR A 112 -29.29 -16.89 -6.02
CA THR A 112 -29.35 -15.92 -4.92
C THR A 112 -29.26 -14.48 -5.43
N TRP A 113 -28.41 -14.22 -6.42
CA TRP A 113 -28.37 -12.91 -7.08
C TRP A 113 -29.67 -12.60 -7.82
N ILE A 114 -30.23 -13.54 -8.58
CA ILE A 114 -31.50 -13.35 -9.30
C ILE A 114 -32.63 -13.01 -8.32
N GLN A 115 -32.72 -13.67 -7.16
CA GLN A 115 -33.71 -13.30 -6.12
C GLN A 115 -33.42 -11.93 -5.49
N ALA A 116 -32.15 -11.57 -5.28
CA ALA A 116 -31.77 -10.25 -4.78
C ALA A 116 -32.13 -9.12 -5.78
N LYS A 117 -31.83 -9.32 -7.08
CA LYS A 117 -32.16 -8.47 -8.22
C LYS A 117 -33.67 -8.31 -8.39
N LYS A 118 -34.46 -9.38 -8.19
CA LYS A 118 -35.93 -9.32 -8.18
C LYS A 118 -36.49 -8.51 -7.00
N LYS A 119 -35.93 -8.68 -5.80
CA LYS A 119 -36.42 -8.01 -4.57
C LYS A 119 -36.04 -6.52 -4.51
N ASP A 120 -34.87 -6.16 -5.02
CA ASP A 120 -34.31 -4.81 -4.97
C ASP A 120 -33.36 -4.62 -6.16
N SER A 121 -33.95 -4.33 -7.32
CA SER A 121 -33.22 -4.09 -8.58
C SER A 121 -32.39 -2.81 -8.56
N LYS A 122 -32.76 -1.82 -7.73
CA LYS A 122 -32.04 -0.56 -7.58
C LYS A 122 -30.62 -0.80 -7.07
N ASN A 123 -30.47 -1.62 -6.03
CA ASN A 123 -29.16 -1.92 -5.46
C ASN A 123 -28.49 -3.14 -6.11
N TRP A 124 -29.24 -4.19 -6.49
CA TRP A 124 -28.66 -5.49 -6.86
C TRP A 124 -28.69 -5.85 -8.35
N SER A 125 -29.02 -4.92 -9.24
CA SER A 125 -28.99 -5.14 -10.70
C SER A 125 -27.59 -5.36 -11.28
N ASN A 126 -26.53 -4.84 -10.64
CA ASN A 126 -25.15 -5.07 -11.07
C ASN A 126 -24.54 -6.29 -10.34
N TRP A 127 -24.01 -7.25 -11.12
CA TRP A 127 -23.44 -8.48 -10.60
C TRP A 127 -22.21 -8.25 -9.69
N ASP A 128 -21.20 -7.52 -10.16
CA ASP A 128 -19.96 -7.30 -9.39
C ASP A 128 -20.25 -6.56 -8.08
N HIS A 129 -21.12 -5.55 -8.11
CA HIS A 129 -21.55 -4.87 -6.90
C HIS A 129 -22.23 -5.82 -5.92
N TRP A 130 -23.16 -6.68 -6.37
CA TRP A 130 -23.77 -7.67 -5.49
C TRP A 130 -22.75 -8.70 -4.96
N ARG A 131 -21.85 -9.20 -5.82
CA ARG A 131 -20.82 -10.18 -5.46
C ARG A 131 -19.93 -9.62 -4.36
N ASP A 132 -19.37 -8.43 -4.59
CA ASP A 132 -18.37 -7.84 -3.71
C ASP A 132 -19.02 -7.20 -2.47
N ALA A 133 -20.01 -6.32 -2.65
CA ALA A 133 -20.61 -5.54 -1.56
C ALA A 133 -21.66 -6.28 -0.73
N ARG A 134 -22.14 -7.46 -1.17
CA ARG A 134 -23.13 -8.26 -0.42
C ARG A 134 -22.73 -9.71 -0.23
N PHE A 135 -22.43 -10.47 -1.28
CA PHE A 135 -22.19 -11.91 -1.15
C PHE A 135 -20.89 -12.22 -0.38
N ILE A 136 -19.76 -11.72 -0.87
CA ILE A 136 -18.44 -11.94 -0.25
C ILE A 136 -18.38 -11.25 1.12
N ARG A 137 -18.74 -9.97 1.18
CA ARG A 137 -18.72 -9.19 2.43
C ARG A 137 -19.53 -9.84 3.57
N ASN A 138 -20.79 -10.21 3.31
CA ASN A 138 -21.64 -10.74 4.39
C ASN A 138 -21.15 -12.11 4.90
N SER A 139 -20.58 -12.93 4.02
CA SER A 139 -19.96 -14.20 4.38
C SER A 139 -18.72 -14.03 5.26
N GLY A 140 -17.97 -12.93 5.10
CA GLY A 140 -16.76 -12.66 5.89
C GLY A 140 -17.01 -12.03 7.27
N ASN A 141 -18.18 -11.44 7.52
CA ASN A 141 -18.43 -10.66 8.74
C ASN A 141 -18.37 -11.50 10.05
N ASP A 142 -19.02 -12.66 10.08
CA ASP A 142 -19.06 -13.53 11.26
C ASP A 142 -17.71 -14.26 11.50
N PRO A 143 -17.07 -14.90 10.50
CA PRO A 143 -15.74 -15.48 10.66
C PRO A 143 -14.68 -14.47 11.09
N ARG A 144 -14.71 -13.23 10.55
CA ARG A 144 -13.80 -12.15 10.98
C ARG A 144 -13.99 -11.79 12.45
N GLY A 145 -15.24 -11.61 12.88
CA GLY A 145 -15.56 -11.29 14.27
C GLY A 145 -15.03 -12.35 15.23
N LYS A 146 -15.35 -13.62 14.97
CA LYS A 146 -14.91 -14.77 15.77
C LYS A 146 -13.40 -14.98 15.76
N ALA A 147 -12.72 -14.74 14.64
CA ALA A 147 -11.26 -14.82 14.58
C ALA A 147 -10.59 -13.74 15.44
N PHE A 148 -11.12 -12.51 15.43
CA PHE A 148 -10.62 -11.44 16.28
C PHE A 148 -10.92 -11.70 17.77
N GLU A 149 -12.11 -12.18 18.09
CA GLU A 149 -12.50 -12.60 19.43
C GLU A 149 -11.60 -13.73 19.95
N LYS A 150 -11.39 -14.80 19.16
CA LYS A 150 -10.43 -15.88 19.46
C LYS A 150 -9.03 -15.35 19.76
N LYS A 151 -8.54 -14.36 18.99
CA LYS A 151 -7.24 -13.72 19.23
C LYS A 151 -7.21 -12.95 20.56
N VAL A 152 -8.22 -12.14 20.86
CA VAL A 152 -8.31 -11.41 22.14
C VAL A 152 -8.38 -12.37 23.33
N ILE A 153 -9.15 -13.46 23.22
CA ILE A 153 -9.22 -14.51 24.26
C ILE A 153 -7.87 -15.20 24.45
N LYS A 154 -7.24 -15.66 23.36
CA LYS A 154 -5.95 -16.38 23.39
C LYS A 154 -4.85 -15.50 23.97
N ASP A 155 -4.67 -14.31 23.42
CA ASP A 155 -3.51 -13.47 23.73
C ASP A 155 -3.56 -12.90 25.16
N HIS A 156 -4.73 -12.89 25.80
CA HIS A 156 -4.92 -12.48 27.19
C HIS A 156 -5.16 -13.65 28.18
N GLY A 157 -5.08 -14.91 27.74
CA GLY A 157 -5.26 -16.07 28.61
C GLY A 157 -6.67 -16.16 29.23
N LEU A 158 -7.70 -15.72 28.49
CA LEU A 158 -9.08 -15.65 28.98
C LEU A 158 -9.79 -17.01 28.83
N THR A 159 -9.09 -18.09 29.18
CA THR A 159 -9.41 -19.49 28.88
C THR A 159 -9.71 -20.34 30.11
N GLY A 160 -9.66 -19.78 31.33
CA GLY A 160 -10.11 -20.49 32.53
C GLY A 160 -11.64 -20.59 32.63
N LYS A 161 -12.14 -21.59 33.36
CA LYS A 161 -13.57 -21.99 33.44
C LYS A 161 -14.57 -20.87 33.69
N ASP A 162 -14.17 -19.82 34.42
CA ASP A 162 -15.03 -18.68 34.74
C ASP A 162 -15.32 -17.79 33.51
N TRP A 163 -14.50 -17.84 32.46
CA TRP A 163 -14.69 -17.09 31.22
C TRP A 163 -15.63 -17.83 30.27
N ILE A 164 -16.85 -17.30 30.12
CA ILE A 164 -17.88 -17.83 29.23
C ILE A 164 -18.06 -16.90 28.03
N CYS A 165 -17.94 -17.46 26.84
CA CYS A 165 -18.08 -16.76 25.57
C CYS A 165 -19.50 -16.91 25.00
N GLN A 166 -19.92 -15.91 24.22
CA GLN A 166 -21.17 -15.89 23.44
C GLN A 166 -22.49 -16.05 24.24
N LYS A 167 -22.47 -15.77 25.55
CA LYS A 167 -23.61 -15.92 26.47
C LYS A 167 -24.72 -14.89 26.19
N GLU A 168 -25.97 -15.34 26.09
CA GLU A 168 -27.13 -14.44 26.02
C GLU A 168 -27.67 -14.08 27.41
N VAL A 169 -28.02 -12.80 27.57
CA VAL A 169 -28.61 -12.22 28.78
C VAL A 169 -29.79 -11.32 28.41
N ILE A 170 -30.60 -10.97 29.42
CA ILE A 170 -31.67 -9.98 29.29
C ILE A 170 -31.33 -8.78 30.16
N PHE A 171 -31.39 -7.61 29.55
CA PHE A 171 -31.34 -6.31 30.23
C PHE A 171 -32.73 -5.70 30.22
N GLU A 172 -33.13 -5.13 31.35
CA GLU A 172 -34.40 -4.44 31.52
C GLU A 172 -34.11 -2.94 31.62
N ASP A 173 -34.56 -2.17 30.65
CA ASP A 173 -34.43 -0.71 30.69
C ASP A 173 -35.29 -0.15 31.84
N PRO A 174 -34.72 0.43 32.90
CA PRO A 174 -35.50 0.91 34.02
C PRO A 174 -36.38 2.11 33.68
N ASP A 175 -36.07 2.84 32.59
CA ASP A 175 -36.83 4.02 32.18
C ASP A 175 -38.10 3.65 31.38
N THR A 176 -38.10 2.50 30.70
CA THR A 176 -39.17 2.08 29.78
C THR A 176 -39.80 0.72 30.10
N GLY A 177 -39.18 -0.07 30.98
CA GLY A 177 -39.56 -1.46 31.27
C GLY A 177 -39.28 -2.45 30.12
N ILE A 178 -38.66 -1.99 29.02
CA ILE A 178 -38.43 -2.83 27.83
C ILE A 178 -37.29 -3.81 28.10
N LYS A 179 -37.54 -5.10 27.78
CA LYS A 179 -36.58 -6.19 27.93
C LYS A 179 -35.81 -6.44 26.64
N HIS A 180 -34.51 -6.19 26.69
CA HIS A 180 -33.58 -6.36 25.57
C HIS A 180 -32.75 -7.64 25.73
N ARG A 181 -32.88 -8.59 24.79
CA ARG A 181 -31.94 -9.71 24.66
C ARG A 181 -30.64 -9.22 24.04
N ARG A 182 -29.51 -9.51 24.70
CA ARG A 182 -28.15 -9.17 24.26
C ARG A 182 -27.24 -10.37 24.44
N GLN A 183 -26.39 -10.61 23.45
CA GLN A 183 -25.28 -11.55 23.56
C GLN A 183 -24.05 -10.79 24.06
N LEU A 184 -23.28 -11.40 24.96
CA LEU A 184 -21.99 -10.92 25.44
C LEU A 184 -20.90 -11.71 24.75
N ASP A 185 -19.89 -11.03 24.18
CA ASP A 185 -18.81 -11.70 23.46
C ASP A 185 -18.00 -12.57 24.44
N ALA A 186 -17.53 -11.99 25.56
CA ALA A 186 -16.98 -12.77 26.68
C ALA A 186 -17.35 -12.21 28.06
N TYR A 187 -17.63 -13.08 29.03
CA TYR A 187 -18.03 -12.74 30.39
C TYR A 187 -17.36 -13.64 31.42
N ASN A 188 -16.63 -13.04 32.37
CA ASN A 188 -16.08 -13.75 33.52
C ASN A 188 -17.10 -13.79 34.67
N GLN A 189 -17.67 -14.97 34.94
CA GLN A 189 -18.77 -15.15 35.89
C GLN A 189 -18.38 -14.85 37.35
N LYS A 190 -17.11 -15.08 37.70
CA LYS A 190 -16.57 -14.89 39.06
C LYS A 190 -16.27 -13.43 39.39
N THR A 191 -15.68 -12.69 38.45
CA THR A 191 -15.26 -11.29 38.66
C THR A 191 -16.30 -10.27 38.24
N GLY A 192 -17.21 -10.63 37.32
CA GLY A 192 -18.15 -9.69 36.72
C GLY A 192 -17.57 -8.88 35.55
N LYS A 193 -16.36 -9.21 35.05
CA LYS A 193 -15.74 -8.52 33.91
C LYS A 193 -16.38 -8.99 32.60
N ILE A 194 -16.77 -8.05 31.74
CA ILE A 194 -17.43 -8.28 30.45
C ILE A 194 -16.61 -7.60 29.34
N LEU A 195 -16.34 -8.35 28.28
CA LEU A 195 -15.69 -7.86 27.07
C LEU A 195 -16.71 -7.83 25.93
N GLU A 196 -16.72 -6.72 25.20
CA GLU A 196 -17.37 -6.59 23.90
C GLU A 196 -16.25 -6.39 22.85
N VAL A 197 -16.10 -7.34 21.95
CA VAL A 197 -14.96 -7.43 21.03
C VAL A 197 -15.41 -7.08 19.61
N LYS A 198 -14.67 -6.17 18.96
CA LYS A 198 -15.05 -5.58 17.66
C LYS A 198 -13.87 -5.60 16.70
N GLY A 199 -13.98 -6.44 15.68
CA GLY A 199 -13.02 -6.56 14.58
C GLY A 199 -13.03 -5.38 13.58
N ASN A 200 -13.71 -4.29 13.89
CA ASN A 200 -13.81 -3.04 13.14
C ASN A 200 -13.97 -1.86 14.13
N GLY A 201 -13.89 -0.61 13.64
CA GLY A 201 -14.00 0.60 14.46
C GLY A 201 -15.43 1.08 14.75
N GLU A 202 -16.46 0.25 14.55
CA GLU A 202 -17.87 0.67 14.60
C GLU A 202 -18.76 -0.21 15.47
N LEU A 203 -19.54 0.40 16.37
CA LEU A 203 -20.61 -0.26 17.11
C LEU A 203 -21.90 -0.27 16.29
N THR A 204 -22.60 -1.41 16.28
CA THR A 204 -23.81 -1.58 15.47
C THR A 204 -24.96 -0.75 16.04
N GLU A 205 -25.62 0.07 15.23
CA GLU A 205 -26.74 0.93 15.67
C GLU A 205 -27.87 0.15 16.39
N THR A 206 -28.14 -1.09 16.00
CA THR A 206 -29.15 -1.95 16.65
C THR A 206 -28.73 -2.52 18.01
N GLN A 207 -27.46 -2.38 18.41
CA GLN A 207 -26.97 -2.72 19.75
C GLN A 207 -27.15 -1.54 20.71
N LYS A 208 -26.96 -0.29 20.27
CA LYS A 208 -26.96 0.91 21.12
C LYS A 208 -28.16 1.04 22.08
N PRO A 209 -29.43 0.81 21.69
CA PRO A 209 -30.55 0.87 22.64
C PRO A 209 -30.46 -0.20 23.75
N LYS A 210 -29.95 -1.40 23.41
CA LYS A 210 -29.77 -2.49 24.36
C LYS A 210 -28.65 -2.19 25.35
N ASP A 211 -27.57 -1.62 24.85
CA ASP A 211 -26.39 -1.30 25.64
C ASP A 211 -26.68 -0.11 26.58
N ARG A 212 -27.54 0.84 26.17
CA ARG A 212 -28.10 1.88 27.06
C ARG A 212 -28.95 1.32 28.18
N ALA A 213 -29.86 0.38 27.87
CA ALA A 213 -30.68 -0.30 28.87
C ALA A 213 -29.81 -1.06 29.89
N TRP A 214 -28.82 -1.81 29.39
CA TRP A 214 -27.82 -2.50 30.20
C TRP A 214 -27.06 -1.58 31.14
N ALA A 215 -26.67 -0.38 30.70
CA ALA A 215 -25.90 0.56 31.53
C ALA A 215 -26.70 1.06 32.74
N LYS A 216 -28.02 1.03 32.65
CA LYS A 216 -28.95 1.47 33.69
C LYS A 216 -29.49 0.33 34.55
N ASP A 217 -29.46 -0.93 34.08
CA ASP A 217 -30.04 -2.09 34.78
C ASP A 217 -29.31 -2.40 36.10
N PRO A 218 -29.95 -2.19 37.28
CA PRO A 218 -29.30 -2.36 38.58
C PRO A 218 -28.94 -3.82 38.89
N LYS A 219 -29.47 -4.81 38.17
CA LYS A 219 -29.10 -6.23 38.33
C LYS A 219 -27.64 -6.50 37.96
N TRP A 220 -27.04 -5.62 37.17
CA TRP A 220 -25.66 -5.73 36.70
C TRP A 220 -24.68 -4.83 37.48
N ARG A 221 -25.15 -4.25 38.60
CA ARG A 221 -24.33 -3.49 39.55
C ARG A 221 -23.13 -4.31 40.03
N GLY A 222 -21.94 -3.79 39.78
CA GLY A 222 -20.68 -4.44 40.12
C GLY A 222 -20.00 -5.17 38.96
N THR A 223 -20.56 -5.18 37.75
CA THR A 223 -19.81 -5.59 36.55
C THR A 223 -18.79 -4.53 36.10
N SER A 224 -17.77 -4.90 35.34
CA SER A 224 -16.88 -3.97 34.64
C SER A 224 -16.87 -4.29 33.15
N TRP A 225 -16.90 -3.27 32.29
CA TRP A 225 -17.09 -3.44 30.86
C TRP A 225 -15.86 -2.95 30.10
N LYS A 226 -15.45 -3.70 29.08
CA LYS A 226 -14.34 -3.31 28.20
C LYS A 226 -14.69 -3.54 26.73
N TYR A 227 -14.70 -2.47 25.95
CA TYR A 227 -14.77 -2.56 24.50
C TYR A 227 -13.36 -2.77 23.93
N VAL A 228 -13.17 -3.80 23.11
CA VAL A 228 -11.87 -4.14 22.50
C VAL A 228 -11.96 -3.97 20.98
N PHE A 229 -11.14 -3.09 20.40
CA PHE A 229 -11.23 -2.70 18.99
C PHE A 229 -9.98 -3.07 18.17
N ALA A 230 -10.17 -3.78 17.06
CA ALA A 230 -9.12 -4.09 16.10
C ALA A 230 -8.69 -2.87 15.26
N GLU A 231 -9.63 -1.99 14.95
CA GLU A 231 -9.46 -0.81 14.08
C GLU A 231 -9.77 0.47 14.87
N PRO A 232 -9.24 1.66 14.48
CA PRO A 232 -9.58 2.91 15.16
C PRO A 232 -11.06 3.24 15.06
N GLN A 233 -11.65 3.71 16.15
CA GLN A 233 -13.09 4.00 16.23
C GLN A 233 -13.50 5.15 15.28
N THR A 234 -14.73 5.08 14.79
CA THR A 234 -15.40 6.26 14.22
C THR A 234 -15.79 7.26 15.31
N LYS A 235 -16.05 8.53 14.94
CA LYS A 235 -16.50 9.56 15.89
C LYS A 235 -17.76 9.12 16.64
N GLY A 236 -18.77 8.64 15.91
CA GLY A 236 -20.04 8.19 16.51
C GLY A 236 -19.91 6.99 17.46
N THR A 237 -18.85 6.19 17.32
CA THR A 237 -18.52 5.12 18.27
C THR A 237 -17.90 5.69 19.55
N ARG A 238 -16.94 6.62 19.45
CA ARG A 238 -16.39 7.33 20.63
C ARG A 238 -17.46 8.11 21.40
N ASP A 239 -18.29 8.87 20.68
CA ASP A 239 -19.40 9.63 21.27
C ASP A 239 -20.35 8.70 22.06
N PHE A 240 -20.64 7.51 21.52
CA PHE A 240 -21.50 6.52 22.19
C PHE A 240 -20.83 5.85 23.39
N ILE A 241 -19.54 5.55 23.36
CA ILE A 241 -18.88 4.95 24.54
C ILE A 241 -18.79 5.97 25.67
N GLU A 242 -18.60 7.26 25.38
CA GLU A 242 -18.69 8.34 26.36
C GLU A 242 -20.11 8.49 26.94
N GLU A 243 -21.15 8.31 26.14
CA GLU A 243 -22.54 8.20 26.62
C GLU A 243 -22.70 7.01 27.60
N GLN A 244 -22.18 5.84 27.22
CA GLN A 244 -22.23 4.63 28.06
C GLN A 244 -21.45 4.77 29.36
N ARG A 245 -20.27 5.42 29.34
CA ARG A 245 -19.48 5.74 30.55
C ARG A 245 -20.30 6.54 31.55
N ARG A 246 -21.09 7.51 31.09
CA ARG A 246 -21.97 8.35 31.92
C ARG A 246 -23.18 7.58 32.43
N ALA A 247 -23.86 6.84 31.55
CA ALA A 247 -25.04 6.04 31.93
C ALA A 247 -24.71 4.96 32.97
N ALA A 248 -23.52 4.36 32.90
CA ALA A 248 -23.12 3.24 33.75
C ALA A 248 -22.56 3.64 35.13
N GLN A 249 -22.35 4.94 35.43
CA GLN A 249 -21.64 5.38 36.65
C GLN A 249 -22.25 4.85 37.96
N ALA A 250 -23.57 4.69 38.04
CA ALA A 250 -24.26 4.20 39.24
C ALA A 250 -24.38 2.66 39.31
N ASN A 251 -24.06 1.95 38.22
CA ASN A 251 -24.39 0.53 38.03
C ASN A 251 -23.25 -0.32 37.43
N SER A 252 -22.05 0.23 37.29
CA SER A 252 -20.85 -0.48 36.81
C SER A 252 -19.63 -0.03 37.59
N ARG A 253 -18.63 -0.91 37.72
CA ARG A 253 -17.29 -0.57 38.21
C ARG A 253 -16.49 0.25 37.18
N GLY A 254 -16.98 0.37 35.95
CA GLY A 254 -16.39 1.20 34.90
C GLY A 254 -16.66 0.66 33.50
N VAL A 255 -16.73 1.57 32.53
CA VAL A 255 -16.73 1.27 31.09
C VAL A 255 -15.42 1.78 30.51
N THR A 256 -14.66 0.91 29.87
CA THR A 256 -13.30 1.19 29.38
C THR A 256 -13.10 0.71 27.94
N GLU A 257 -12.03 1.18 27.31
CA GLU A 257 -11.67 0.86 25.93
C GLU A 257 -10.25 0.29 25.83
N TYR A 258 -10.08 -0.71 24.96
CA TYR A 258 -8.77 -1.20 24.56
C TYR A 258 -8.61 -1.15 23.04
N ASN A 259 -7.77 -0.22 22.59
CA ASN A 259 -7.35 -0.09 21.20
C ASN A 259 -6.32 -1.18 20.89
N TYR A 260 -6.81 -2.36 20.56
CA TYR A 260 -5.99 -3.56 20.38
C TYR A 260 -5.14 -3.50 19.10
N ARG A 261 -5.62 -2.87 18.02
CA ARG A 261 -4.86 -2.64 16.76
C ARG A 261 -4.26 -3.92 16.16
N SER A 262 -5.03 -4.60 15.33
CA SER A 262 -4.61 -5.81 14.62
C SER A 262 -5.23 -5.87 13.22
N ASP A 263 -4.41 -6.07 12.20
CA ASP A 263 -4.83 -6.06 10.80
C ASP A 263 -5.36 -7.43 10.36
N LYS A 264 -6.58 -7.44 9.86
CA LYS A 264 -7.24 -8.67 9.38
C LYS A 264 -6.62 -9.17 8.08
N VAL A 265 -6.33 -10.46 7.99
CA VAL A 265 -5.88 -11.15 6.78
C VAL A 265 -6.99 -12.10 6.33
N GLU A 266 -7.67 -11.76 5.25
CA GLU A 266 -8.78 -12.54 4.73
C GLU A 266 -8.29 -13.60 3.74
N LYS A 267 -8.44 -14.87 4.10
CA LYS A 267 -8.14 -16.02 3.25
C LYS A 267 -9.37 -16.52 2.51
N ALA A 268 -9.17 -17.15 1.36
CA ALA A 268 -10.18 -17.97 0.70
C ALA A 268 -9.96 -19.46 1.03
N PRO A 269 -11.00 -20.29 1.11
CA PRO A 269 -10.83 -21.75 1.06
C PRO A 269 -10.43 -22.19 -0.35
N SER A 270 -10.01 -23.46 -0.49
CA SER A 270 -9.67 -24.06 -1.78
C SER A 270 -10.87 -24.18 -2.76
N GLY A 271 -10.54 -24.26 -4.05
CA GLY A 271 -11.50 -24.38 -5.14
C GLY A 271 -12.15 -23.05 -5.58
N GLY A 272 -13.28 -23.15 -6.30
CA GLY A 272 -14.03 -21.99 -6.79
C GLY A 272 -13.45 -21.32 -8.04
N VAL A 273 -13.78 -20.03 -8.23
CA VAL A 273 -13.30 -19.18 -9.33
C VAL A 273 -12.78 -17.87 -8.74
N ARG A 274 -11.46 -17.74 -8.68
CA ARG A 274 -10.77 -16.59 -8.08
C ARG A 274 -10.46 -15.48 -9.07
N TYR A 275 -10.49 -14.23 -8.60
CA TYR A 275 -9.93 -13.08 -9.31
C TYR A 275 -8.39 -13.20 -9.34
N LYS A 276 -7.79 -12.92 -10.48
CA LYS A 276 -6.35 -13.05 -10.71
C LYS A 276 -5.76 -11.71 -11.11
N SER A 277 -4.84 -11.20 -10.31
CA SER A 277 -4.10 -9.97 -10.58
C SER A 277 -2.85 -10.28 -11.42
N ALA A 278 -2.60 -9.44 -12.43
CA ALA A 278 -1.38 -9.47 -13.23
C ALA A 278 -0.34 -8.41 -12.79
N ASN A 279 -0.61 -7.67 -11.71
CA ASN A 279 0.30 -6.63 -11.22
C ASN A 279 1.66 -7.24 -10.83
N MET A 280 2.74 -6.63 -11.31
CA MET A 280 4.15 -7.05 -11.11
C MET A 280 4.49 -8.48 -11.58
N GLN A 281 3.58 -9.17 -12.28
CA GLN A 281 3.77 -10.53 -12.79
C GLN A 281 4.75 -10.58 -13.97
N PRO A 282 5.81 -11.42 -13.93
CA PRO A 282 6.66 -11.64 -15.09
C PRO A 282 5.84 -12.10 -16.32
N PRO A 283 6.17 -11.67 -17.56
CA PRO A 283 5.48 -12.10 -18.77
C PRO A 283 5.40 -13.62 -18.92
N GLY A 284 4.28 -14.09 -19.44
CA GLY A 284 3.98 -15.51 -19.59
C GLY A 284 3.64 -16.23 -18.29
N LYS A 285 3.72 -15.59 -17.12
CA LYS A 285 3.16 -16.13 -15.87
C LYS A 285 1.65 -15.82 -15.79
N PRO A 286 0.82 -16.75 -15.30
CA PRO A 286 -0.59 -16.47 -15.05
C PRO A 286 -0.73 -15.51 -13.86
N GLY A 287 -1.78 -14.68 -13.89
CA GLY A 287 -2.12 -13.85 -12.72
C GLY A 287 -2.43 -14.70 -11.48
N ILE A 288 -2.13 -14.15 -10.31
CA ILE A 288 -2.27 -14.82 -9.01
C ILE A 288 -3.44 -14.22 -8.22
N ALA A 289 -4.07 -15.04 -7.39
CA ALA A 289 -5.19 -14.67 -6.53
C ALA A 289 -4.70 -14.45 -5.10
N GLY A 290 -4.89 -13.24 -4.57
CA GLY A 290 -4.47 -12.86 -3.21
C GLY A 290 -3.59 -11.61 -3.17
N GLY A 291 -3.16 -11.25 -1.98
CA GLY A 291 -2.36 -10.07 -1.67
C GLY A 291 -3.19 -8.82 -1.33
N GLY A 292 -2.71 -8.02 -0.38
CA GLY A 292 -3.45 -6.93 0.26
C GLY A 292 -3.97 -5.82 -0.68
N ALA A 293 -3.32 -5.64 -1.84
CA ALA A 293 -3.76 -4.70 -2.86
C ALA A 293 -4.78 -5.28 -3.85
N SER A 294 -4.82 -6.60 -4.06
CA SER A 294 -5.59 -7.22 -5.16
C SER A 294 -7.10 -7.02 -5.03
N ASP A 295 -7.66 -7.24 -3.84
CA ASP A 295 -9.09 -7.02 -3.58
C ASP A 295 -9.47 -5.53 -3.65
N LEU A 296 -8.64 -4.65 -3.08
CA LEU A 296 -8.86 -3.20 -3.10
C LEU A 296 -8.84 -2.64 -4.53
N ILE A 297 -7.90 -3.12 -5.36
CA ILE A 297 -7.78 -2.73 -6.77
C ILE A 297 -8.94 -3.29 -7.60
N ARG A 298 -9.45 -4.49 -7.30
CA ARG A 298 -10.66 -5.06 -7.94
C ARG A 298 -11.91 -4.24 -7.60
N GLU A 299 -12.10 -3.85 -6.34
CA GLU A 299 -13.25 -3.06 -5.91
C GLU A 299 -13.17 -1.58 -6.35
N SER A 300 -11.98 -1.08 -6.71
CA SER A 300 -11.76 0.30 -7.17
C SER A 300 -12.45 0.58 -8.51
N ARG A 301 -13.38 1.54 -8.52
CA ARG A 301 -14.13 1.91 -9.73
C ARG A 301 -13.36 2.93 -10.60
N PRO A 302 -13.62 3.02 -11.92
CA PRO A 302 -12.79 3.82 -12.82
C PRO A 302 -12.81 5.33 -12.53
N SER A 303 -13.97 5.88 -12.17
CA SER A 303 -14.14 7.32 -11.93
C SER A 303 -14.62 7.64 -10.50
N PRO A 304 -14.45 8.90 -10.03
CA PRO A 304 -15.02 9.36 -8.76
C PRO A 304 -16.53 9.15 -8.68
N LYS A 305 -17.25 9.35 -9.80
CA LYS A 305 -18.71 9.18 -9.88
C LYS A 305 -19.10 7.72 -9.65
N ASP A 306 -18.49 6.79 -10.39
CA ASP A 306 -18.80 5.36 -10.28
C ASP A 306 -18.46 4.83 -8.88
N MET A 307 -17.38 5.35 -8.29
CA MET A 307 -16.97 4.97 -6.94
C MET A 307 -17.93 5.51 -5.88
N LYS A 308 -18.36 6.77 -6.01
CA LYS A 308 -19.41 7.33 -5.15
C LYS A 308 -20.71 6.54 -5.25
N GLU A 309 -21.19 6.23 -6.46
CA GLU A 309 -22.39 5.41 -6.64
C GLU A 309 -22.24 4.01 -6.02
N PHE A 310 -21.07 3.39 -6.15
CA PHE A 310 -20.76 2.10 -5.53
C PHE A 310 -20.78 2.18 -4.00
N LEU A 311 -20.17 3.22 -3.41
CA LEU A 311 -20.13 3.45 -1.98
C LEU A 311 -21.51 3.78 -1.41
N ASP A 312 -22.29 4.64 -2.07
CA ASP A 312 -23.66 4.99 -1.65
C ASP A 312 -24.55 3.73 -1.60
N ARG A 313 -24.49 2.86 -2.62
CA ARG A 313 -25.22 1.57 -2.63
C ARG A 313 -24.69 0.60 -1.57
N LYS A 314 -23.36 0.51 -1.38
CA LYS A 314 -22.73 -0.34 -0.34
C LYS A 314 -23.17 0.08 1.06
N ASN A 315 -23.24 1.38 1.32
CA ASN A 315 -23.69 1.96 2.59
C ASN A 315 -25.20 1.76 2.82
N ALA A 316 -26.03 1.97 1.79
CA ALA A 316 -27.47 1.68 1.87
C ALA A 316 -27.78 0.19 2.13
N ALA A 317 -26.93 -0.70 1.61
CA ALA A 317 -27.00 -2.14 1.86
C ALA A 317 -26.38 -2.60 3.19
N ASP A 318 -25.66 -1.72 3.88
CA ASP A 318 -25.02 -1.98 5.17
C ASP A 318 -25.40 -0.95 6.24
N PRO A 319 -26.71 -0.77 6.55
CA PRO A 319 -27.16 0.19 7.56
C PRO A 319 -26.61 -0.13 8.97
N LYS A 320 -26.06 -1.33 9.17
CA LYS A 320 -25.41 -1.79 10.39
C LYS A 320 -23.91 -1.42 10.48
N ARG A 321 -23.32 -0.90 9.40
CA ARG A 321 -21.89 -0.51 9.30
C ARG A 321 -20.91 -1.60 9.76
N LEU A 322 -21.19 -2.84 9.35
CA LEU A 322 -20.34 -4.00 9.64
C LEU A 322 -19.17 -4.13 8.65
N SER A 323 -19.15 -3.30 7.61
CA SER A 323 -18.10 -3.24 6.61
C SER A 323 -16.76 -2.78 7.20
N PRO A 324 -15.65 -3.48 6.91
CA PRO A 324 -14.32 -2.92 7.11
C PRO A 324 -14.02 -1.75 6.16
N ARG A 325 -12.90 -1.06 6.41
CA ARG A 325 -12.29 -0.13 5.45
C ARG A 325 -12.02 -0.84 4.12
N GLY A 326 -12.84 -0.54 3.11
CA GLY A 326 -12.62 -0.93 1.71
C GLY A 326 -11.83 0.14 0.95
N PRO A 327 -11.79 0.10 -0.40
CA PRO A 327 -10.99 1.04 -1.18
C PRO A 327 -11.38 2.51 -0.99
N GLY A 328 -12.62 2.83 -0.56
CA GLY A 328 -13.07 4.21 -0.33
C GLY A 328 -12.17 5.05 0.58
N GLY A 329 -11.42 4.40 1.49
CA GLY A 329 -10.45 5.09 2.35
C GLY A 329 -9.03 5.22 1.80
N VAL A 330 -8.80 4.87 0.53
CA VAL A 330 -7.49 4.85 -0.15
C VAL A 330 -7.50 5.84 -1.31
N ASP A 331 -6.60 6.82 -1.31
CA ASP A 331 -6.42 7.71 -2.46
C ASP A 331 -5.42 7.11 -3.46
N PHE A 332 -5.93 6.33 -4.41
CA PHE A 332 -5.10 5.77 -5.49
C PHE A 332 -4.49 6.84 -6.41
N THR A 333 -4.93 8.10 -6.40
CA THR A 333 -4.27 9.20 -7.15
C THR A 333 -2.89 9.55 -6.58
N THR A 334 -2.55 9.00 -5.41
CA THR A 334 -1.24 9.07 -4.74
C THR A 334 -0.53 7.71 -4.65
N LEU A 335 -1.05 6.66 -5.31
CA LEU A 335 -0.44 5.32 -5.31
C LEU A 335 0.99 5.36 -5.90
N GLU A 336 1.98 4.80 -5.21
CA GLU A 336 3.39 4.72 -5.65
C GLU A 336 4.03 3.38 -5.22
N LEU A 337 5.04 2.89 -5.93
CA LEU A 337 5.78 1.67 -5.54
C LEU A 337 6.86 2.00 -4.51
N ARG A 338 6.72 1.46 -3.29
CA ARG A 338 7.63 1.75 -2.16
C ARG A 338 8.44 0.55 -1.66
N TYR A 339 8.16 -0.65 -2.15
CA TYR A 339 8.96 -1.84 -1.84
C TYR A 339 8.93 -2.87 -2.97
N VAL A 340 10.09 -3.50 -3.21
CA VAL A 340 10.17 -4.82 -3.83
C VAL A 340 11.10 -5.73 -3.02
N GLY A 341 10.67 -6.97 -2.77
CA GLY A 341 11.41 -7.95 -1.98
C GLY A 341 12.55 -8.63 -2.76
N LYS A 342 13.19 -9.63 -2.14
CA LYS A 342 14.25 -10.40 -2.79
C LYS A 342 13.69 -11.21 -3.97
N PRO A 343 14.08 -10.92 -5.23
CA PRO A 343 13.64 -11.74 -6.35
C PRO A 343 14.30 -13.13 -6.22
N GLN A 344 13.47 -14.16 -6.11
CA GLN A 344 13.93 -15.56 -6.06
C GLN A 344 13.16 -16.35 -7.12
N LYS A 345 13.90 -17.00 -8.02
CA LYS A 345 13.33 -17.78 -9.12
C LYS A 345 12.32 -18.81 -8.60
N GLY A 346 11.08 -18.74 -9.08
CA GLY A 346 9.98 -19.61 -8.71
C GLY A 346 9.24 -19.25 -7.42
N LYS A 347 9.76 -18.33 -6.59
CA LYS A 347 9.08 -17.86 -5.35
C LYS A 347 8.30 -16.56 -5.53
N GLY A 348 8.35 -15.97 -6.71
CA GLY A 348 7.73 -14.69 -7.02
C GLY A 348 8.48 -13.50 -6.39
N LEU A 349 7.82 -12.35 -6.42
CA LEU A 349 8.30 -11.07 -5.91
C LEU A 349 7.24 -10.50 -4.97
N ASP A 350 7.63 -10.25 -3.72
CA ASP A 350 6.86 -9.37 -2.83
C ASP A 350 6.96 -7.93 -3.34
N TYR A 351 5.85 -7.21 -3.40
CA TYR A 351 5.83 -5.78 -3.71
C TYR A 351 4.90 -5.05 -2.76
N GLY A 352 5.23 -3.79 -2.46
CA GLY A 352 4.44 -2.91 -1.61
C GLY A 352 4.25 -1.54 -2.25
N PHE A 353 3.00 -1.12 -2.41
CA PHE A 353 2.65 0.25 -2.72
C PHE A 353 2.41 1.06 -1.45
N SER A 354 2.54 2.38 -1.56
CA SER A 354 1.94 3.34 -0.63
C SER A 354 0.83 4.13 -1.30
N ALA A 355 -0.17 4.56 -0.55
CA ALA A 355 -1.16 5.56 -0.98
C ALA A 355 -1.55 6.43 0.22
N GLN A 356 -1.97 7.67 -0.01
CA GLN A 356 -2.56 8.50 1.05
C GLN A 356 -3.90 7.92 1.50
N GLN A 357 -4.15 8.08 2.79
CA GLN A 357 -5.38 7.75 3.46
C GLN A 357 -6.39 8.87 3.20
N ASP A 358 -7.58 8.52 2.73
CA ASP A 358 -8.73 9.43 2.74
C ASP A 358 -9.58 9.14 3.99
N PRO A 359 -9.66 10.06 4.97
CA PRO A 359 -10.51 9.91 6.15
C PRO A 359 -12.01 10.12 5.86
N THR A 360 -12.36 10.78 4.76
CA THR A 360 -13.77 11.00 4.36
C THR A 360 -14.42 9.74 3.77
N GLY A 361 -13.59 8.81 3.26
CA GLY A 361 -14.04 7.56 2.66
C GLY A 361 -14.66 7.72 1.27
N GLN A 362 -14.40 8.84 0.57
CA GLN A 362 -15.00 9.18 -0.73
C GLN A 362 -14.10 8.87 -1.94
N SER A 363 -12.81 8.62 -1.69
CA SER A 363 -11.80 8.22 -2.67
C SER A 363 -11.96 6.74 -3.09
N GLY A 364 -10.87 6.06 -3.43
CA GLY A 364 -10.90 4.64 -3.80
C GLY A 364 -11.16 4.33 -5.27
N TRP A 365 -11.13 5.33 -6.15
CA TRP A 365 -11.30 5.18 -7.60
C TRP A 365 -9.94 5.11 -8.33
N GLY A 366 -9.91 4.58 -9.56
CA GLY A 366 -8.73 4.60 -10.44
C GLY A 366 -7.60 3.60 -10.10
N GLY A 367 -7.72 2.81 -9.03
CA GLY A 367 -6.66 1.94 -8.52
C GLY A 367 -6.14 0.92 -9.53
N LYS A 368 -7.02 0.38 -10.39
CA LYS A 368 -6.60 -0.50 -11.49
C LYS A 368 -5.69 0.24 -12.48
N ALA A 369 -6.06 1.43 -12.94
CA ALA A 369 -5.26 2.18 -13.90
C ALA A 369 -3.89 2.60 -13.32
N LYS A 370 -3.86 3.04 -12.05
CA LYS A 370 -2.61 3.48 -11.41
C LYS A 370 -1.67 2.33 -11.06
N SER A 371 -2.18 1.19 -10.60
CA SER A 371 -1.34 -0.01 -10.37
C SER A 371 -0.85 -0.64 -11.66
N GLN A 372 -1.68 -0.66 -12.71
CA GLN A 372 -1.32 -1.11 -14.06
C GLN A 372 -0.18 -0.24 -14.63
N LEU A 373 -0.28 1.09 -14.57
CA LEU A 373 0.77 2.02 -15.00
C LEU A 373 2.11 1.75 -14.29
N ILE A 374 2.10 1.57 -12.97
CA ILE A 374 3.31 1.27 -12.19
C ILE A 374 3.93 -0.06 -12.63
N SER A 375 3.10 -1.10 -12.81
CA SER A 375 3.54 -2.42 -13.27
C SER A 375 4.14 -2.37 -14.68
N ASP A 376 3.45 -1.74 -15.62
CA ASP A 376 3.88 -1.60 -17.02
C ASP A 376 5.16 -0.77 -17.14
N ALA A 377 5.28 0.29 -16.34
CA ALA A 377 6.50 1.11 -16.28
C ALA A 377 7.68 0.29 -15.73
N PHE A 378 7.51 -0.39 -14.59
CA PHE A 378 8.53 -1.28 -14.01
C PHE A 378 9.07 -2.27 -15.04
N PHE A 379 8.18 -2.88 -15.83
CA PHE A 379 8.60 -3.80 -16.88
C PHE A 379 9.23 -3.13 -18.10
N THR A 380 8.71 -1.99 -18.54
CA THR A 380 9.32 -1.18 -19.61
C THR A 380 10.78 -0.84 -19.26
N TRP A 381 11.03 -0.46 -18.00
CA TRP A 381 12.36 -0.16 -17.47
C TRP A 381 13.29 -1.38 -17.35
N LEU A 382 12.75 -2.60 -17.26
CA LEU A 382 13.55 -3.83 -17.37
C LEU A 382 13.84 -4.15 -18.84
N ALA A 383 12.82 -4.09 -19.71
CA ALA A 383 12.88 -4.53 -21.10
C ALA A 383 13.78 -3.67 -21.99
N LEU A 384 13.81 -2.37 -21.73
CA LEU A 384 14.64 -1.41 -22.44
C LEU A 384 15.92 -1.10 -21.65
N THR A 385 16.95 -0.66 -22.37
CA THR A 385 18.25 -0.28 -21.82
C THR A 385 18.28 1.20 -21.39
N PRO A 386 19.06 1.59 -20.35
CA PRO A 386 18.94 2.91 -19.75
C PRO A 386 19.16 4.11 -20.68
N GLU A 387 20.02 3.98 -21.71
CA GLU A 387 20.28 5.02 -22.70
C GLU A 387 19.07 5.39 -23.58
N LYS A 388 17.95 4.65 -23.45
CA LYS A 388 16.66 4.95 -24.11
C LYS A 388 15.69 5.76 -23.24
N PHE A 389 16.01 5.97 -21.96
CA PHE A 389 15.06 6.50 -20.96
C PHE A 389 15.01 8.03 -20.98
N TRP A 390 14.90 8.62 -22.16
CA TRP A 390 14.82 10.06 -22.34
C TRP A 390 13.78 10.44 -23.39
N VAL A 391 13.32 11.68 -23.28
CA VAL A 391 12.41 12.34 -24.22
C VAL A 391 12.90 13.75 -24.47
N ASN A 392 12.54 14.35 -25.61
CA ASN A 392 13.04 15.66 -26.00
C ASN A 392 12.04 16.44 -26.87
N LEU A 393 11.66 17.64 -26.44
CA LEU A 393 10.93 18.64 -27.22
C LEU A 393 11.91 19.76 -27.62
N ASN A 394 12.35 19.74 -28.87
CA ASN A 394 13.27 20.71 -29.45
C ASN A 394 12.97 20.88 -30.95
N PRO A 395 12.67 22.10 -31.46
CA PRO A 395 12.34 22.32 -32.87
C PRO A 395 13.52 22.01 -33.81
N ASP A 396 14.77 22.06 -33.33
CA ASP A 396 15.97 21.73 -34.11
C ASP A 396 16.21 20.22 -34.25
N GLN A 397 15.44 19.39 -33.53
CA GLN A 397 15.65 17.94 -33.44
C GLN A 397 14.34 17.15 -33.60
N PRO A 398 13.56 17.36 -34.69
CA PRO A 398 12.27 16.70 -34.90
C PRO A 398 12.37 15.17 -35.06
N ASP A 399 13.57 14.66 -35.38
CA ASP A 399 13.91 13.24 -35.49
C ASP A 399 14.25 12.60 -34.13
N LYS A 400 14.59 13.41 -33.10
CA LYS A 400 15.04 12.95 -31.78
C LYS A 400 14.06 13.33 -30.69
N ILE A 401 12.81 12.89 -30.84
CA ILE A 401 11.77 13.06 -29.81
C ILE A 401 11.95 12.03 -28.67
N MET A 402 12.22 10.76 -29.01
CA MET A 402 12.43 9.63 -28.08
C MET A 402 12.74 8.33 -28.86
N ASP A 403 13.26 7.30 -28.17
CA ASP A 403 13.37 5.94 -28.73
C ASP A 403 12.02 5.38 -29.21
N ALA A 404 12.04 4.63 -30.32
CA ALA A 404 10.85 4.14 -31.00
C ALA A 404 10.15 2.94 -30.34
N GLN A 405 10.82 2.20 -29.45
CA GLN A 405 10.16 1.21 -28.60
C GLN A 405 9.63 1.89 -27.34
N PHE A 406 10.40 2.80 -26.72
CA PHE A 406 9.96 3.53 -25.54
C PHE A 406 8.68 4.32 -25.80
N GLY A 407 8.57 4.96 -26.98
CA GLY A 407 7.36 5.65 -27.45
C GLY A 407 6.12 4.79 -27.73
N LYS A 408 6.18 3.47 -27.57
CA LYS A 408 5.01 2.56 -27.62
C LYS A 408 4.42 2.25 -26.24
N THR A 409 4.99 2.83 -25.17
CA THR A 409 4.66 2.51 -23.78
C THR A 409 4.04 3.71 -23.06
N ASP A 410 3.21 3.45 -22.05
CA ASP A 410 2.71 4.51 -21.17
C ASP A 410 3.83 5.22 -20.39
N ALA A 411 4.96 4.56 -20.09
CA ALA A 411 6.12 5.20 -19.45
C ALA A 411 6.74 6.27 -20.38
N GLY A 412 6.95 5.95 -21.65
CA GLY A 412 7.44 6.90 -22.66
C GLY A 412 6.48 8.08 -22.87
N ARG A 413 5.17 7.80 -22.98
CA ARG A 413 4.13 8.84 -23.03
C ARG A 413 4.22 9.78 -21.83
N VAL A 414 4.23 9.24 -20.61
CA VAL A 414 4.23 10.02 -19.37
C VAL A 414 5.43 10.96 -19.31
N LEU A 415 6.63 10.52 -19.73
CA LEU A 415 7.79 11.41 -19.79
C LEU A 415 7.58 12.55 -20.79
N LEU A 416 7.13 12.28 -22.03
CA LEU A 416 6.98 13.32 -23.07
C LEU A 416 5.86 14.31 -22.76
N GLU A 417 4.75 13.85 -22.19
CA GLU A 417 3.66 14.74 -21.73
C GLU A 417 4.08 15.57 -20.53
N SER A 418 4.94 15.04 -19.65
CA SER A 418 5.52 15.81 -18.54
C SER A 418 6.49 16.88 -19.02
N ASP A 419 7.24 16.65 -20.10
CA ASP A 419 8.09 17.70 -20.68
C ASP A 419 7.27 18.82 -21.33
N LEU A 420 6.14 18.50 -21.99
CA LEU A 420 5.23 19.53 -22.50
C LEU A 420 4.62 20.35 -21.35
N GLU A 421 4.25 19.70 -20.24
CA GLU A 421 3.76 20.40 -19.05
C GLU A 421 4.85 21.25 -18.38
N LEU A 422 6.10 20.79 -18.40
CA LEU A 422 7.26 21.55 -17.91
C LEU A 422 7.41 22.89 -18.64
N LYS A 423 7.15 22.96 -19.95
CA LYS A 423 7.26 24.22 -20.72
C LYS A 423 6.22 25.25 -20.25
N LYS A 424 4.99 24.81 -19.98
CA LYS A 424 3.91 25.64 -19.43
C LYS A 424 4.20 26.12 -18.01
N ASP A 425 4.66 25.22 -17.14
CA ASP A 425 4.99 25.56 -15.76
C ASP A 425 6.20 26.49 -15.68
N PHE A 426 7.19 26.32 -16.58
CA PHE A 426 8.28 27.27 -16.73
C PHE A 426 7.77 28.65 -17.17
N ALA A 427 6.92 28.73 -18.21
CA ALA A 427 6.35 29.99 -18.67
C ALA A 427 5.53 30.69 -17.57
N SER A 428 4.67 29.96 -16.85
CA SER A 428 3.90 30.52 -15.73
C SER A 428 4.78 30.88 -14.52
N ALA A 429 5.91 30.21 -14.30
CA ALA A 429 6.87 30.56 -13.23
C ALA A 429 7.68 31.82 -13.56
N MET A 430 7.74 32.19 -14.85
CA MET A 430 8.37 33.40 -15.39
C MET A 430 7.42 34.62 -15.43
N ASN A 431 6.13 34.48 -15.13
CA ASN A 431 5.19 35.61 -15.15
C ASN A 431 5.37 36.53 -13.90
N PRO A 432 5.81 37.80 -14.08
CA PRO A 432 6.02 38.75 -12.98
C PRO A 432 4.73 39.17 -12.26
N ALA A 433 3.59 39.16 -12.95
CA ALA A 433 2.29 39.46 -12.33
C ALA A 433 1.80 38.34 -11.39
N LYS A 434 2.34 37.12 -11.54
CA LYS A 434 2.06 35.98 -10.64
C LYS A 434 3.09 35.82 -9.53
N ARG A 435 4.35 36.25 -9.73
CA ARG A 435 5.47 35.95 -8.82
C ARG A 435 6.46 37.12 -8.64
N PRO A 436 6.68 37.62 -7.42
CA PRO A 436 7.70 38.64 -7.12
C PRO A 436 9.13 38.23 -7.52
N GLU A 437 9.47 36.94 -7.45
CA GLU A 437 10.80 36.47 -7.86
C GLU A 437 10.97 36.48 -9.39
N ALA A 438 9.88 36.37 -10.15
CA ALA A 438 9.90 36.56 -11.59
C ALA A 438 10.04 38.04 -11.97
N ASP A 439 9.35 38.95 -11.27
CA ASP A 439 9.59 40.40 -11.37
C ASP A 439 11.04 40.76 -11.05
N GLN A 440 11.59 40.25 -9.95
CA GLN A 440 13.01 40.41 -9.60
C GLN A 440 13.94 39.86 -10.69
N TYR A 441 13.61 38.70 -11.26
CA TYR A 441 14.37 38.12 -12.38
C TYR A 441 14.37 39.06 -13.59
N TRP A 442 13.20 39.49 -14.08
CA TRP A 442 13.07 40.41 -15.21
C TRP A 442 13.74 41.77 -14.98
N LYS A 443 13.69 42.30 -13.75
CA LYS A 443 14.38 43.54 -13.37
C LYS A 443 15.91 43.38 -13.40
N SER A 444 16.43 42.18 -13.13
CA SER A 444 17.86 41.87 -13.06
C SER A 444 18.56 41.60 -14.42
N LEU A 445 17.81 41.54 -15.52
CA LEU A 445 18.37 41.27 -16.85
C LEU A 445 19.02 42.52 -17.46
N PRO A 446 20.06 42.35 -18.32
CA PRO A 446 20.57 43.42 -19.17
C PRO A 446 19.44 44.03 -20.01
N ARG A 447 19.67 45.23 -20.55
CA ARG A 447 18.70 45.92 -21.43
C ARG A 447 19.26 46.04 -22.83
N ASN A 448 18.41 45.85 -23.83
CA ASN A 448 18.74 46.17 -25.22
C ASN A 448 18.68 47.68 -25.47
N ASP A 449 19.05 48.12 -26.67
CA ASP A 449 19.06 49.54 -27.07
C ASP A 449 17.68 50.24 -26.98
N LYS A 450 16.60 49.47 -26.87
CA LYS A 450 15.21 49.95 -26.69
C LYS A 450 14.77 49.98 -25.22
N GLY A 451 15.66 49.67 -24.27
CA GLY A 451 15.36 49.59 -22.84
C GLY A 451 14.60 48.31 -22.41
N GLN A 452 14.36 47.38 -23.33
CA GLN A 452 13.64 46.13 -23.07
C GLN A 452 14.58 45.09 -22.42
N PRO A 453 14.07 44.14 -21.62
CA PRO A 453 14.91 43.14 -20.97
C PRO A 453 15.48 42.18 -22.03
N CYS A 454 16.79 42.01 -22.04
CA CYS A 454 17.45 41.00 -22.85
C CYS A 454 17.13 39.61 -22.31
N TRP A 455 16.67 38.73 -23.19
CA TRP A 455 16.35 37.34 -22.95
C TRP A 455 17.28 36.42 -23.75
N PHE A 456 17.50 35.21 -23.24
CA PHE A 456 18.34 34.20 -23.89
C PHE A 456 17.55 32.90 -24.11
N GLN A 457 17.98 32.09 -25.06
CA GLN A 457 17.34 30.81 -25.34
C GLN A 457 17.70 29.76 -24.28
N VAL A 458 16.71 29.00 -23.81
CA VAL A 458 16.81 28.11 -22.64
C VAL A 458 16.49 26.67 -23.00
N ARG A 459 17.36 25.76 -22.56
CA ARG A 459 17.01 24.34 -22.38
C ARG A 459 16.68 24.09 -20.91
N ASN A 460 15.51 23.53 -20.62
CA ASN A 460 15.16 22.99 -19.31
C ASN A 460 14.75 21.52 -19.38
N TRP A 461 15.07 20.73 -18.35
CA TRP A 461 14.72 19.31 -18.30
C TRP A 461 14.52 18.81 -16.87
N ILE A 462 13.75 17.74 -16.75
CA ILE A 462 13.59 16.98 -15.50
C ILE A 462 14.58 15.81 -15.49
N GLU A 463 15.25 15.58 -14.36
CA GLU A 463 16.12 14.42 -14.15
C GLU A 463 15.96 13.83 -12.72
N PRO A 464 16.27 12.54 -12.52
CA PRO A 464 16.36 11.93 -11.21
C PRO A 464 17.37 12.63 -10.30
N LYS A 465 16.90 13.16 -9.16
CA LYS A 465 17.76 13.48 -8.02
C LYS A 465 17.99 12.19 -7.20
N GLU A 466 19.04 12.17 -6.40
CA GLU A 466 19.44 11.00 -5.61
C GLU A 466 18.26 10.39 -4.83
N ALA A 467 17.84 9.19 -5.22
CA ALA A 467 16.81 8.44 -4.51
C ALA A 467 17.36 7.95 -3.16
N VAL A 468 16.59 8.12 -2.09
CA VAL A 468 16.91 7.56 -0.77
C VAL A 468 16.21 6.22 -0.65
N VAL A 469 17.01 5.16 -0.49
CA VAL A 469 16.53 3.78 -0.42
C VAL A 469 17.10 3.07 0.80
N ARG A 470 16.52 1.94 1.19
CA ARG A 470 17.14 0.99 2.13
C ARG A 470 17.12 -0.39 1.50
N GLU A 471 18.29 -0.92 1.15
CA GLU A 471 18.44 -2.32 0.75
C GLU A 471 18.68 -3.18 2.00
N GLU A 472 17.78 -4.13 2.28
CA GLU A 472 17.92 -5.08 3.38
C GLU A 472 17.12 -6.37 3.14
N ASN A 473 17.58 -7.48 3.74
CA ASN A 473 16.97 -8.81 3.60
C ASN A 473 16.82 -9.26 2.13
N GLY A 474 17.69 -8.73 1.25
CA GLY A 474 17.65 -8.94 -0.19
C GLY A 474 16.57 -8.16 -0.96
N GLY A 475 15.75 -7.33 -0.30
CA GLY A 475 14.80 -6.41 -0.92
C GLY A 475 15.23 -4.94 -0.83
N ILE A 476 14.40 -4.04 -1.34
CA ILE A 476 14.62 -2.59 -1.31
C ILE A 476 13.35 -1.84 -0.87
N HIS A 477 13.49 -1.01 0.16
CA HIS A 477 12.51 0.04 0.51
C HIS A 477 12.88 1.33 -0.20
N ILE A 478 11.90 1.96 -0.86
CA ILE A 478 12.07 3.22 -1.60
C ILE A 478 11.47 4.34 -0.73
N LEU A 479 12.34 5.11 -0.08
CA LEU A 479 11.97 6.05 0.97
C LEU A 479 11.67 7.44 0.39
N ASP A 480 12.52 7.91 -0.51
CA ASP A 480 12.32 9.16 -1.25
C ASP A 480 12.85 9.04 -2.69
N THR A 481 12.15 9.68 -3.62
CA THR A 481 12.48 9.70 -5.05
C THR A 481 12.25 11.11 -5.61
N PRO A 482 13.07 12.09 -5.20
CA PRO A 482 12.89 13.46 -5.65
C PRO A 482 13.35 13.63 -7.10
N LEU A 483 12.68 14.52 -7.82
CA LEU A 483 13.07 14.95 -9.16
C LEU A 483 13.77 16.30 -9.08
N ALA A 484 14.82 16.50 -9.88
CA ALA A 484 15.44 17.79 -10.07
C ALA A 484 14.97 18.41 -11.39
N VAL A 485 14.91 19.74 -11.45
CA VAL A 485 14.72 20.46 -12.72
C VAL A 485 15.96 21.32 -13.00
N LYS A 486 16.54 21.16 -14.18
CA LYS A 486 17.70 21.91 -14.62
C LYS A 486 17.28 22.93 -15.68
N ALA A 487 17.99 24.06 -15.73
CA ALA A 487 17.92 25.00 -16.83
C ALA A 487 19.32 25.53 -17.16
N GLN A 488 19.61 25.65 -18.46
CA GLN A 488 20.84 26.23 -18.98
C GLN A 488 20.60 27.02 -20.28
N TYR A 489 21.55 27.86 -20.65
CA TYR A 489 21.60 28.43 -22.01
C TYR A 489 21.73 27.34 -23.07
N LEU A 490 20.97 27.47 -24.16
CA LEU A 490 21.18 26.72 -25.40
C LEU A 490 20.76 27.58 -26.58
N LYS A 491 21.61 27.73 -27.59
CA LYS A 491 21.21 28.32 -28.88
C LYS A 491 20.26 27.36 -29.61
N ILE A 492 19.16 27.88 -30.12
CA ILE A 492 18.13 27.15 -30.86
C ILE A 492 17.89 27.89 -32.18
N ASP A 493 18.02 27.22 -33.31
CA ASP A 493 17.99 27.86 -34.63
C ASP A 493 16.56 28.03 -35.16
N ASN A 494 15.65 27.08 -34.90
CA ASN A 494 14.27 27.05 -35.41
C ASN A 494 13.23 27.58 -34.40
N MET A 495 13.54 28.67 -33.70
CA MET A 495 12.60 29.35 -32.81
C MET A 495 11.78 30.41 -33.56
N PRO A 496 10.54 30.72 -33.11
CA PRO A 496 9.85 31.94 -33.49
C PRO A 496 10.72 33.17 -33.21
N GLY A 497 10.66 34.17 -34.09
CA GLY A 497 11.39 35.42 -33.91
C GLY A 497 10.91 36.19 -32.69
N ASP A 498 11.70 36.16 -31.62
CA ASP A 498 11.43 36.83 -30.35
C ASP A 498 12.25 38.15 -30.26
N PRO A 499 11.60 39.34 -30.22
CA PRO A 499 12.28 40.63 -30.23
C PRO A 499 13.03 40.97 -28.93
N TYR A 500 12.88 40.15 -27.87
CA TYR A 500 13.61 40.28 -26.61
C TYR A 500 14.91 39.45 -26.61
N LEU A 501 15.14 38.59 -27.62
CA LEU A 501 16.41 37.85 -27.74
C LEU A 501 17.58 38.80 -28.03
N CYS A 502 18.60 38.75 -27.18
CA CYS A 502 19.88 39.43 -27.38
C CYS A 502 20.99 38.40 -27.60
N ASP A 503 22.09 38.82 -28.22
CA ASP A 503 23.34 38.06 -28.10
C ASP A 503 23.99 38.38 -26.75
N PHE A 504 24.44 37.35 -26.04
CA PHE A 504 25.01 37.45 -24.69
C PHE A 504 26.45 36.97 -24.73
N ASN A 505 27.36 37.70 -24.09
CA ASN A 505 28.69 37.17 -23.84
C ASN A 505 28.65 36.06 -22.76
N GLU A 506 29.71 35.26 -22.67
CA GLU A 506 29.75 34.09 -21.77
C GLU A 506 29.62 34.42 -20.28
N ALA A 507 30.04 35.62 -19.84
CA ALA A 507 29.85 36.05 -18.47
C ALA A 507 28.38 36.40 -18.19
N GLU A 508 27.71 37.04 -19.14
CA GLU A 508 26.30 37.41 -19.04
C GLU A 508 25.38 36.18 -19.11
N LYS A 509 25.63 35.23 -20.04
CA LYS A 509 24.92 33.93 -20.09
C LYS A 509 24.95 33.25 -18.73
N LYS A 510 26.16 33.06 -18.17
CA LYS A 510 26.36 32.42 -16.86
C LYS A 510 25.73 33.22 -15.71
N ALA A 511 25.71 34.55 -15.77
CA ALA A 511 25.06 35.38 -14.76
C ALA A 511 23.52 35.26 -14.81
N THR A 512 22.93 35.30 -16.00
CA THR A 512 21.49 35.14 -16.24
C THR A 512 21.00 33.74 -15.87
N GLU A 513 21.74 32.70 -16.27
CA GLU A 513 21.47 31.31 -15.87
C GLU A 513 21.50 31.11 -14.35
N ARG A 514 22.52 31.65 -13.65
CA ARG A 514 22.56 31.61 -12.18
C ARG A 514 21.37 32.32 -11.53
N ARG A 515 20.89 33.41 -12.10
CA ARG A 515 19.70 34.13 -11.60
C ARG A 515 18.42 33.34 -11.83
N MET A 516 18.27 32.70 -12.99
CA MET A 516 17.12 31.83 -13.32
C MET A 516 17.05 30.62 -12.39
N ASN A 517 18.17 29.91 -12.23
CA ASN A 517 18.27 28.75 -11.33
C ASN A 517 18.04 29.12 -9.85
N ARG A 518 18.17 30.40 -9.47
CA ARG A 518 17.87 30.90 -8.12
C ARG A 518 16.43 31.40 -7.92
N LEU A 519 15.83 32.06 -8.92
CA LEU A 519 14.55 32.79 -8.76
C LEU A 519 13.35 32.08 -9.38
N ILE A 520 13.58 31.31 -10.45
CA ILE A 520 12.52 30.70 -11.28
C ILE A 520 12.44 29.20 -11.02
N MET A 521 13.54 28.49 -11.24
CA MET A 521 13.57 27.02 -11.22
C MET A 521 13.12 26.36 -9.90
N PRO A 522 13.29 26.96 -8.70
CA PRO A 522 12.76 26.36 -7.47
C PRO A 522 11.23 26.18 -7.46
N GLU A 523 10.46 27.07 -8.09
CA GLU A 523 9.01 26.89 -8.20
C GLU A 523 8.67 25.78 -9.22
N VAL A 524 9.41 25.70 -10.33
CA VAL A 524 9.23 24.63 -11.34
C VAL A 524 9.57 23.25 -10.74
N GLU A 525 10.68 23.13 -10.01
CA GLU A 525 11.05 21.89 -9.28
C GLU A 525 10.00 21.53 -8.22
N LYS A 526 9.46 22.52 -7.50
CA LYS A 526 8.34 22.32 -6.56
C LYS A 526 7.09 21.80 -7.27
N GLN A 527 6.69 22.37 -8.41
CA GLN A 527 5.54 21.88 -9.18
C GLN A 527 5.75 20.42 -9.65
N VAL A 528 6.92 20.10 -10.21
CA VAL A 528 7.27 18.72 -10.64
C VAL A 528 7.19 17.72 -9.48
N ASN A 529 7.61 18.10 -8.28
CA ASN A 529 7.58 17.21 -7.11
C ASN A 529 6.23 17.16 -6.38
N THR A 530 5.37 18.19 -6.47
CA THR A 530 4.16 18.30 -5.62
C THR A 530 2.84 18.35 -6.39
N SER A 531 2.80 18.88 -7.62
CA SER A 531 1.57 19.01 -8.39
C SER A 531 1.00 17.63 -8.75
N PRO A 532 -0.34 17.45 -8.71
CA PRO A 532 -1.00 16.24 -9.23
C PRO A 532 -0.72 15.98 -10.71
N ARG A 533 -0.39 17.01 -11.51
CA ARG A 533 -0.10 16.87 -12.95
C ARG A 533 1.10 15.95 -13.23
N TYR A 534 2.11 15.96 -12.37
CA TYR A 534 3.30 15.09 -12.45
C TYR A 534 3.20 13.83 -11.59
N ALA A 535 2.04 13.51 -11.00
CA ALA A 535 1.90 12.33 -10.14
C ALA A 535 2.21 11.02 -10.88
N ASP A 536 1.88 10.95 -12.18
CA ASP A 536 2.23 9.78 -13.00
C ASP A 536 3.72 9.74 -13.37
N LEU A 537 4.41 10.87 -13.48
CA LEU A 537 5.87 10.91 -13.63
C LEU A 537 6.57 10.36 -12.39
N ARG A 538 6.11 10.72 -11.18
CA ARG A 538 6.65 10.21 -9.91
C ARG A 538 6.40 8.71 -9.72
N ARG A 539 5.24 8.20 -10.15
CA ARG A 539 4.97 6.74 -10.26
C ARG A 539 5.96 6.04 -11.18
N VAL A 540 6.16 6.62 -12.36
CA VAL A 540 7.05 6.07 -13.38
C VAL A 540 8.52 6.12 -12.90
N TYR A 541 8.92 7.12 -12.11
CA TYR A 541 10.23 7.18 -11.46
C TYR A 541 10.39 6.16 -10.31
N THR A 542 9.42 6.02 -9.40
CA THR A 542 9.50 4.98 -8.34
C THR A 542 9.60 3.57 -8.93
N ALA A 543 8.88 3.30 -10.04
CA ALA A 543 9.01 2.07 -10.80
C ALA A 543 10.41 1.89 -11.44
N ARG A 544 11.04 2.96 -11.94
CA ARG A 544 12.43 2.96 -12.48
C ARG A 544 13.43 2.51 -11.42
N VAL A 545 13.26 3.00 -10.19
CA VAL A 545 14.12 2.66 -9.04
C VAL A 545 14.04 1.17 -8.68
N ALA A 546 12.83 0.62 -8.61
CA ALA A 546 12.62 -0.80 -8.36
C ALA A 546 13.15 -1.69 -9.50
N ALA A 547 12.92 -1.29 -10.77
CA ALA A 547 13.39 -2.05 -11.93
C ALA A 547 14.94 -2.15 -11.97
N GLU A 548 15.64 -1.07 -11.60
CA GLU A 548 17.10 -1.07 -11.51
C GLU A 548 17.62 -2.02 -10.43
N PHE A 549 16.96 -2.03 -9.26
CA PHE A 549 17.30 -2.97 -8.20
C PHE A 549 17.16 -4.42 -8.69
N ILE A 550 16.07 -4.74 -9.39
CA ILE A 550 15.83 -6.07 -9.95
C ILE A 550 16.86 -6.42 -11.05
N ARG A 551 17.21 -5.48 -11.94
CA ARG A 551 18.34 -5.64 -12.89
C ARG A 551 19.65 -5.94 -12.17
N GLN A 552 19.94 -5.24 -11.07
CA GLN A 552 21.17 -5.41 -10.27
C GLN A 552 21.21 -6.71 -9.47
N GLN A 553 20.07 -7.21 -8.95
CA GLN A 553 20.02 -8.55 -8.35
C GLN A 553 20.11 -9.64 -9.42
N ASP A 554 19.44 -9.47 -10.56
CA ASP A 554 19.46 -10.42 -11.66
C ASP A 554 20.86 -10.58 -12.29
N ALA A 555 21.67 -9.52 -12.31
CA ALA A 555 23.07 -9.59 -12.71
C ALA A 555 23.94 -10.45 -11.76
N LYS A 556 23.55 -10.60 -10.49
CA LYS A 556 24.24 -11.44 -9.50
C LYS A 556 23.73 -12.90 -9.54
N GLU A 557 22.41 -13.08 -9.58
CA GLU A 557 21.75 -14.39 -9.55
C GLU A 557 20.53 -14.39 -10.48
N PRO A 558 20.37 -15.33 -11.43
CA PRO A 558 19.26 -15.33 -12.39
C PRO A 558 17.86 -15.39 -11.76
N THR A 559 17.03 -14.39 -12.04
CA THR A 559 15.65 -14.26 -11.54
C THR A 559 14.61 -14.71 -12.57
N ASP A 560 13.32 -14.71 -12.21
CA ASP A 560 12.23 -14.86 -13.18
C ASP A 560 12.15 -13.70 -14.20
N TYR A 561 12.83 -12.58 -13.97
CA TYR A 561 12.84 -11.39 -14.85
C TYR A 561 13.94 -11.44 -15.92
N ARG A 562 14.92 -12.36 -15.84
CA ARG A 562 16.08 -12.50 -16.76
C ARG A 562 15.72 -12.41 -18.25
N LYS A 563 14.61 -13.02 -18.67
CA LYS A 563 14.18 -13.05 -20.09
C LYS A 563 13.67 -11.70 -20.61
N ILE A 564 13.27 -10.82 -19.70
CA ILE A 564 12.80 -9.47 -20.01
C ILE A 564 13.98 -8.52 -20.13
N ILE A 565 14.95 -8.64 -19.22
CA ILE A 565 15.98 -7.63 -19.02
C ILE A 565 16.75 -7.36 -20.32
N ASN A 566 16.66 -6.11 -20.80
CA ASN A 566 17.26 -5.62 -22.03
C ASN A 566 16.81 -6.36 -23.32
N SER A 567 15.64 -7.01 -23.32
CA SER A 567 15.08 -7.72 -24.49
C SER A 567 14.74 -6.82 -25.67
N ASN A 568 14.56 -5.51 -25.44
CA ASN A 568 14.06 -4.52 -26.38
C ASN A 568 12.64 -4.80 -26.93
N ASP A 569 11.91 -5.75 -26.32
CA ASP A 569 10.50 -6.04 -26.60
C ASP A 569 9.61 -5.49 -25.48
N VAL A 570 8.72 -4.55 -25.85
CA VAL A 570 7.74 -3.93 -24.96
C VAL A 570 6.29 -4.26 -25.34
N SER A 571 6.07 -5.23 -26.23
CA SER A 571 4.75 -5.58 -26.78
C SER A 571 3.71 -6.00 -25.72
N ALA A 572 4.15 -6.47 -24.55
CA ALA A 572 3.30 -6.81 -23.40
C ALA A 572 2.79 -5.59 -22.61
N TRP A 573 3.41 -4.42 -22.77
CA TRP A 573 3.10 -3.17 -22.05
C TRP A 573 2.87 -2.00 -23.04
N PRO A 574 1.91 -2.15 -23.97
CA PRO A 574 1.57 -1.07 -24.90
C PRO A 574 0.90 0.08 -24.16
N LEU A 575 0.79 1.22 -24.83
CA LEU A 575 -0.15 2.30 -24.49
C LEU A 575 -1.55 1.73 -24.19
N ARG A 576 -2.01 1.86 -22.95
CA ARG A 576 -3.31 1.35 -22.49
C ARG A 576 -4.37 2.44 -22.51
N ALA A 577 -5.63 2.03 -22.48
CA ALA A 577 -6.77 2.94 -22.48
C ALA A 577 -6.73 3.96 -21.33
N PRO A 578 -7.01 5.25 -21.60
CA PRO A 578 -7.55 5.80 -22.85
C PRO A 578 -6.50 6.17 -23.93
N ASN A 579 -5.21 5.87 -23.70
CA ASN A 579 -4.08 6.39 -24.46
C ASN A 579 -3.65 5.53 -25.66
N GLN A 580 -4.40 4.49 -26.05
CA GLN A 580 -4.01 3.58 -27.14
C GLN A 580 -3.77 4.28 -28.49
N ASP A 581 -4.42 5.44 -28.73
CA ASP A 581 -4.30 6.26 -29.94
C ASP A 581 -3.32 7.44 -29.79
N TRP A 582 -2.55 7.46 -28.69
CA TRP A 582 -1.51 8.45 -28.45
C TRP A 582 -0.38 8.31 -29.47
N LYS A 583 0.19 9.46 -29.87
CA LYS A 583 1.32 9.54 -30.80
C LYS A 583 2.24 10.65 -30.33
N ARG A 584 3.53 10.36 -30.13
CA ARG A 584 4.55 11.35 -29.75
C ARG A 584 4.59 12.55 -30.70
N GLU A 585 4.29 12.32 -31.98
CA GLU A 585 4.23 13.36 -33.00
C GLU A 585 3.07 14.35 -32.72
N LYS A 586 1.95 13.92 -32.12
CA LYS A 586 0.89 14.85 -31.69
C LYS A 586 1.35 15.72 -30.52
N THR A 587 2.06 15.16 -29.53
CA THR A 587 2.63 15.93 -28.41
C THR A 587 3.69 16.92 -28.91
N TYR A 588 4.52 16.51 -29.87
CA TYR A 588 5.49 17.39 -30.51
C TYR A 588 4.83 18.50 -31.34
N GLN A 589 3.74 18.23 -32.08
CA GLN A 589 2.99 19.30 -32.75
C GLN A 589 2.31 20.25 -31.76
N ALA A 590 1.75 19.75 -30.65
CA ALA A 590 1.21 20.60 -29.59
C ALA A 590 2.27 21.53 -28.98
N TYR A 591 3.51 21.04 -28.82
CA TYR A 591 4.67 21.85 -28.44
C TYR A 591 5.03 22.90 -29.51
N LEU A 592 5.10 22.52 -30.80
CA LEU A 592 5.36 23.50 -31.87
C LEU A 592 4.24 24.54 -32.01
N GLU A 593 3.00 24.20 -31.67
CA GLU A 593 1.90 25.15 -31.57
C GLU A 593 2.05 26.10 -30.38
N SER A 594 2.50 25.62 -29.22
CA SER A 594 2.70 26.48 -28.05
C SER A 594 3.90 27.41 -28.21
N LEU A 595 4.96 26.97 -28.92
CA LEU A 595 6.00 27.87 -29.44
C LEU A 595 5.44 28.96 -30.35
N LYS A 596 4.48 28.66 -31.23
CA LYS A 596 3.94 29.67 -32.17
C LYS A 596 2.96 30.65 -31.53
N LYS A 597 2.19 30.19 -30.54
CA LYS A 597 1.08 30.93 -29.92
C LYS A 597 1.46 31.62 -28.60
N GLY A 598 2.53 31.17 -27.96
CA GLY A 598 2.78 31.45 -26.55
C GLY A 598 2.04 30.48 -25.63
N GLU A 599 2.65 30.18 -24.48
CA GLU A 599 1.96 29.50 -23.36
C GLU A 599 1.19 30.50 -22.49
N GLU A 600 1.70 31.73 -22.35
CA GLU A 600 1.11 32.82 -21.60
C GLU A 600 1.61 34.18 -22.12
N SER A 601 0.77 35.21 -22.02
CA SER A 601 1.11 36.62 -22.29
C SER A 601 0.81 37.47 -21.06
N TRP A 602 1.64 38.47 -20.78
CA TRP A 602 1.44 39.41 -19.68
C TRP A 602 1.93 40.81 -20.06
N GLU A 603 1.37 41.83 -19.40
CA GLU A 603 1.88 43.20 -19.44
C GLU A 603 2.97 43.38 -18.38
N HIS A 604 4.02 44.14 -18.70
CA HIS A 604 5.14 44.43 -17.80
C HIS A 604 5.76 45.78 -18.18
N ASP A 605 6.24 46.54 -17.20
CA ASP A 605 6.73 47.92 -17.31
C ASP A 605 7.87 48.12 -18.34
N ALA A 606 8.53 47.03 -18.75
CA ALA A 606 9.57 47.04 -19.76
C ALA A 606 9.06 46.79 -21.20
N GLY A 607 7.75 46.98 -21.41
CA GLY A 607 7.07 46.96 -22.71
C GLY A 607 6.84 45.55 -23.24
N GLY A 608 5.75 44.91 -22.81
CA GLY A 608 5.31 43.59 -23.27
C GLY A 608 6.09 42.41 -22.64
N GLY A 609 5.39 41.36 -22.21
CA GLY A 609 6.04 40.12 -21.79
C GLY A 609 6.60 39.36 -22.99
N PRO A 610 7.87 38.91 -22.98
CA PRO A 610 8.34 37.92 -23.93
C PRO A 610 7.57 36.61 -23.72
N TYR A 611 7.14 35.99 -24.81
CA TYR A 611 6.66 34.62 -24.75
C TYR A 611 7.81 33.71 -24.29
N THR A 612 7.71 33.15 -23.09
CA THR A 612 8.81 32.42 -22.47
C THR A 612 8.86 30.97 -22.95
N TYR A 613 9.56 30.79 -24.06
CA TYR A 613 9.79 29.49 -24.68
C TYR A 613 11.00 28.77 -24.07
N SER A 614 10.95 27.44 -24.09
CA SER A 614 12.09 26.58 -23.75
C SER A 614 12.06 25.28 -24.54
N VAL A 615 13.24 24.67 -24.71
CA VAL A 615 13.41 23.31 -25.25
C VAL A 615 13.84 22.38 -24.12
N GLY A 616 13.91 21.07 -24.38
CA GLY A 616 14.56 20.12 -23.49
C GLY A 616 13.75 18.85 -23.32
N GLY A 617 13.62 18.31 -22.12
CA GLY A 617 13.14 16.94 -21.98
C GLY A 617 12.90 16.41 -20.57
N VAL A 618 12.77 15.09 -20.50
CA VAL A 618 12.98 14.31 -19.26
C VAL A 618 14.06 13.28 -19.55
N ASP A 619 15.07 13.16 -18.68
CA ASP A 619 16.17 12.19 -18.80
C ASP A 619 16.28 11.32 -17.55
N PHE A 620 15.80 10.09 -17.64
CA PHE A 620 15.83 9.04 -16.61
C PHE A 620 16.89 7.96 -16.91
N SER A 621 17.84 8.23 -17.82
CA SER A 621 18.92 7.29 -18.16
C SER A 621 19.82 6.99 -16.96
N LYS A 622 20.07 8.01 -16.14
CA LYS A 622 20.78 7.91 -14.87
C LYS A 622 19.82 7.63 -13.72
N GLN A 623 20.30 6.93 -12.71
CA GLN A 623 19.58 6.71 -11.46
C GLN A 623 20.53 6.83 -10.26
N PRO A 624 20.87 8.05 -9.81
CA PRO A 624 21.58 8.23 -8.56
C PRO A 624 20.74 7.67 -7.40
N LYS A 625 21.35 6.85 -6.54
CA LYS A 625 20.72 6.30 -5.34
C LYS A 625 21.70 6.36 -4.16
N ARG A 626 21.17 6.54 -2.95
CA ARG A 626 21.89 6.39 -1.69
C ARG A 626 21.17 5.41 -0.79
N ASN A 627 21.89 4.38 -0.38
CA ASN A 627 21.42 3.41 0.61
C ASN A 627 21.53 4.05 2.01
N MET A 628 20.40 4.17 2.70
CA MET A 628 20.34 4.62 4.09
C MET A 628 20.94 3.53 4.99
N ASN A 629 21.84 3.92 5.89
CA ASN A 629 22.44 2.97 6.83
C ASN A 629 21.37 2.41 7.80
N LYS A 630 21.61 1.17 8.27
CA LYS A 630 20.65 0.42 9.10
C LYS A 630 20.29 1.14 10.41
N ALA A 631 21.22 1.86 11.03
CA ALA A 631 20.99 2.58 12.28
C ALA A 631 20.00 3.74 12.09
N ARG A 632 20.22 4.57 11.07
CA ARG A 632 19.33 5.67 10.69
C ARG A 632 17.96 5.14 10.26
N PHE A 633 17.93 4.09 9.45
CA PHE A 633 16.68 3.45 9.02
C PHE A 633 15.88 2.88 10.21
N THR A 634 16.55 2.26 11.18
CA THR A 634 15.90 1.76 12.40
C THR A 634 15.35 2.89 13.28
N ALA A 635 15.98 4.06 13.27
CA ALA A 635 15.51 5.24 14.00
C ALA A 635 14.32 5.94 13.30
N GLU A 636 14.41 6.17 11.98
CA GLU A 636 13.43 6.95 11.20
C GLU A 636 12.25 6.09 10.69
N HIS A 637 12.45 4.79 10.49
CA HIS A 637 11.48 3.87 9.86
C HIS A 637 11.32 2.55 10.63
N ARG A 638 11.49 2.57 11.97
CA ARG A 638 11.56 1.40 12.88
C ARG A 638 10.63 0.22 12.59
N TYR A 639 9.40 0.49 12.16
CA TYR A 639 8.36 -0.53 11.95
C TYR A 639 8.11 -0.86 10.48
N LEU A 640 8.65 -0.07 9.54
CA LEU A 640 8.39 -0.21 8.10
C LEU A 640 8.65 -1.64 7.58
N PRO A 641 9.73 -2.36 7.96
CA PRO A 641 9.92 -3.74 7.51
C PRO A 641 8.80 -4.70 7.93
N LYS A 642 8.23 -4.55 9.13
CA LYS A 642 7.08 -5.36 9.59
C LYS A 642 5.83 -4.99 8.79
N GLN A 643 5.58 -3.70 8.62
CA GLN A 643 4.39 -3.18 7.93
C GLN A 643 4.42 -3.49 6.42
N THR A 644 5.60 -3.57 5.81
CA THR A 644 5.78 -4.05 4.45
C THR A 644 5.42 -5.54 4.32
N ARG A 645 5.78 -6.39 5.29
CA ARG A 645 5.33 -7.80 5.29
C ARG A 645 3.82 -7.91 5.49
N THR A 646 3.24 -7.10 6.37
CA THR A 646 1.78 -7.00 6.51
C THR A 646 1.12 -6.52 5.22
N SER A 647 1.69 -5.51 4.53
CA SER A 647 1.07 -4.91 3.35
C SER A 647 0.95 -5.88 2.17
N VAL A 648 1.89 -6.81 2.03
CA VAL A 648 1.81 -7.94 1.09
C VAL A 648 0.54 -8.76 1.31
N GLN A 649 0.10 -8.93 2.56
CA GLN A 649 -1.05 -9.78 2.92
C GLN A 649 -2.38 -9.02 3.00
N THR A 650 -2.38 -7.78 3.49
CA THR A 650 -3.58 -6.98 3.76
C THR A 650 -3.27 -5.47 3.77
N LEU A 651 -4.29 -4.61 3.82
CA LEU A 651 -4.09 -3.16 3.99
C LEU A 651 -3.62 -2.86 5.42
N THR A 652 -2.60 -2.02 5.58
CA THR A 652 -2.11 -1.56 6.89
C THR A 652 -1.81 -0.06 6.90
N ASP A 653 -1.95 0.58 8.07
CA ASP A 653 -1.51 1.98 8.29
C ASP A 653 0.02 2.06 8.28
N ASN A 654 0.63 3.16 7.83
CA ASN A 654 2.01 3.53 8.17
C ASN A 654 2.05 4.04 9.62
N THR A 655 3.07 3.65 10.40
CA THR A 655 3.15 4.01 11.83
C THR A 655 4.14 5.14 12.11
N LYS A 656 4.84 5.66 11.11
CA LYS A 656 5.74 6.81 11.26
C LYS A 656 4.91 8.07 11.59
N ASP A 657 5.34 8.85 12.58
CA ASP A 657 4.48 9.84 13.24
C ASP A 657 4.19 11.11 12.41
N ASP A 658 5.03 11.40 11.43
CA ASP A 658 4.90 12.44 10.41
C ASP A 658 4.20 11.95 9.12
N GLU A 659 4.08 10.63 8.92
CA GLU A 659 3.44 10.00 7.75
C GLU A 659 2.16 9.22 8.11
N ARG A 660 1.49 9.59 9.21
CA ARG A 660 0.29 8.89 9.75
C ARG A 660 -0.88 8.71 8.78
N ASN A 661 -0.90 9.50 7.70
CA ASN A 661 -1.90 9.43 6.64
C ASN A 661 -1.43 8.58 5.45
N LEU A 662 -0.34 7.80 5.56
CA LEU A 662 0.08 6.87 4.52
C LEU A 662 -0.45 5.46 4.83
N LEU A 663 -1.03 4.81 3.83
CA LEU A 663 -1.44 3.41 3.84
C LEU A 663 -0.43 2.59 3.02
N LEU A 664 -0.20 1.35 3.44
CA LEU A 664 0.60 0.38 2.68
C LEU A 664 -0.28 -0.78 2.22
N LEU A 665 -0.15 -1.16 0.95
CA LEU A 665 -0.87 -2.26 0.32
C LEU A 665 -0.01 -2.91 -0.77
N GLY A 666 0.03 -4.24 -0.82
CA GLY A 666 1.00 -4.97 -1.63
C GLY A 666 0.47 -6.31 -2.15
N GLY A 667 1.40 -7.18 -2.56
CA GLY A 667 1.10 -8.53 -2.98
C GLY A 667 2.37 -9.32 -3.26
N ASN A 668 2.20 -10.58 -3.61
CA ASN A 668 3.27 -11.47 -4.04
C ASN A 668 2.90 -12.08 -5.40
N THR A 669 3.89 -12.29 -6.28
CA THR A 669 3.64 -12.75 -7.65
C THR A 669 3.59 -14.27 -7.82
N ALA A 670 3.59 -15.05 -6.74
CA ALA A 670 3.50 -16.52 -6.76
C ALA A 670 2.57 -17.14 -5.70
N THR A 671 2.42 -16.53 -4.52
CA THR A 671 1.64 -17.09 -3.41
C THR A 671 0.15 -16.72 -3.47
N THR A 672 -0.72 -17.67 -3.15
CA THR A 672 -2.17 -17.44 -3.04
C THR A 672 -2.62 -17.24 -1.60
N ASP A 673 -3.68 -16.45 -1.40
CA ASP A 673 -4.35 -16.24 -0.10
C ASP A 673 -5.27 -17.41 0.31
N THR A 674 -4.90 -18.64 -0.05
CA THR A 674 -5.67 -19.86 0.23
C THR A 674 -5.36 -20.40 1.63
N GLY A 675 -6.37 -20.44 2.50
CA GLY A 675 -6.28 -21.02 3.85
C GLY A 675 -6.79 -22.47 3.89
N GLY A 676 -6.24 -23.27 4.81
CA GLY A 676 -6.65 -24.67 5.03
C GLY A 676 -5.56 -25.72 4.77
N GLY A 677 -4.28 -25.37 4.84
CA GLY A 677 -3.21 -26.32 5.13
C GLY A 677 -2.94 -26.34 6.63
N ASP A 678 -2.82 -27.53 7.22
CA ASP A 678 -2.48 -27.70 8.63
C ASP A 678 -1.01 -27.30 8.87
N GLY A 679 -0.72 -26.64 10.00
CA GLY A 679 0.65 -26.32 10.42
C GLY A 679 0.89 -24.83 10.67
N ASP A 680 0.96 -24.50 11.95
CA ASP A 680 1.56 -23.33 12.61
C ASP A 680 2.07 -22.15 11.75
N GLY A 681 1.40 -21.01 11.94
CA GLY A 681 1.80 -19.73 11.36
C GLY A 681 2.98 -19.09 12.09
N ASP A 682 4.19 -19.59 11.86
CA ASP A 682 5.42 -18.82 12.07
C ASP A 682 5.91 -18.26 10.73
N GLY A 683 5.62 -16.97 10.52
CA GLY A 683 6.14 -16.19 9.42
C GLY A 683 7.59 -15.76 9.66
N ASP A 684 8.50 -16.71 9.82
CA ASP A 684 9.94 -16.45 9.88
C ASP A 684 10.70 -17.05 8.68
N GLY A 685 11.55 -16.22 8.08
CA GLY A 685 12.36 -16.58 6.92
C GLY A 685 13.70 -17.18 7.35
N GLY A 686 13.67 -18.33 8.04
CA GLY A 686 14.84 -18.87 8.72
C GLY A 686 14.78 -20.36 9.06
N GLY A 687 14.47 -21.21 8.08
CA GLY A 687 14.56 -22.66 8.24
C GLY A 687 15.94 -23.21 7.90
N GLU A 688 16.67 -23.74 8.89
CA GLU A 688 17.75 -24.70 8.66
C GLU A 688 17.20 -25.97 7.97
N PRO A 689 18.01 -26.67 7.15
CA PRO A 689 17.54 -27.86 6.45
C PRO A 689 17.48 -29.09 7.38
N ASP A 690 16.26 -29.53 7.69
CA ASP A 690 16.02 -30.82 8.34
C ASP A 690 16.45 -31.98 7.40
N PRO A 691 16.99 -33.11 7.90
CA PRO A 691 17.86 -33.98 7.12
C PRO A 691 17.08 -34.83 6.10
N THR A 692 17.70 -35.02 4.94
CA THR A 692 17.14 -35.86 3.86
C THR A 692 17.05 -37.33 4.31
N PRO A 693 15.91 -38.01 4.15
CA PRO A 693 15.79 -39.42 4.51
C PRO A 693 16.62 -40.31 3.56
N THR A 694 17.46 -41.15 4.14
CA THR A 694 18.29 -42.14 3.43
C THR A 694 17.43 -43.13 2.65
N PRO A 695 17.68 -43.35 1.34
CA PRO A 695 16.99 -44.40 0.58
C PRO A 695 17.56 -45.79 0.87
N THR A 696 16.69 -46.73 1.27
CA THR A 696 16.98 -48.16 1.35
C THR A 696 17.03 -48.76 -0.07
N PRO A 697 17.98 -49.64 -0.42
CA PRO A 697 18.21 -50.07 -1.80
C PRO A 697 17.32 -51.22 -2.26
N THR A 698 17.05 -51.29 -3.57
CA THR A 698 16.47 -52.47 -4.24
C THR A 698 17.10 -52.67 -5.62
N ASP A 699 17.79 -53.81 -5.74
CA ASP A 699 18.04 -54.66 -6.91
C ASP A 699 18.70 -54.14 -8.22
N LYS A 700 19.89 -54.71 -8.48
CA LYS A 700 20.46 -55.02 -9.82
C LYS A 700 19.60 -56.10 -10.52
N PRO A 701 19.67 -56.34 -11.86
CA PRO A 701 20.82 -56.19 -12.76
C PRO A 701 20.44 -55.48 -14.11
N THR A 702 21.22 -55.42 -15.21
CA THR A 702 22.56 -55.96 -15.59
C THR A 702 23.21 -55.02 -16.63
N GLY A 703 24.53 -55.15 -16.90
CA GLY A 703 25.21 -54.51 -18.05
C GLY A 703 26.63 -54.04 -17.73
N GLU A 704 27.62 -54.53 -18.49
CA GLU A 704 29.07 -54.28 -18.26
C GLU A 704 29.64 -53.07 -19.05
N PRO A 705 30.87 -52.60 -18.74
CA PRO A 705 31.27 -51.22 -18.99
C PRO A 705 32.28 -51.02 -20.13
N THR A 706 32.49 -49.74 -20.50
CA THR A 706 33.72 -49.28 -21.15
C THR A 706 34.25 -48.02 -20.45
N SER A 707 35.51 -48.07 -19.99
CA SER A 707 36.29 -47.00 -19.33
C SER A 707 37.08 -46.16 -20.36
N PRO A 708 37.99 -45.25 -19.94
CA PRO A 708 37.86 -44.11 -19.02
C PRO A 708 38.29 -42.76 -19.69
N ALA A 709 38.40 -41.69 -18.90
CA ALA A 709 38.94 -40.37 -19.29
C ALA A 709 40.44 -40.41 -19.67
N PRO A 710 40.99 -39.30 -20.21
CA PRO A 710 41.70 -38.39 -19.28
C PRO A 710 41.59 -36.88 -19.58
N ASP A 711 41.77 -36.12 -18.51
CA ASP A 711 42.37 -34.76 -18.43
C ASP A 711 43.74 -34.96 -17.71
N PRO A 712 44.70 -34.00 -17.59
CA PRO A 712 44.74 -32.63 -18.09
C PRO A 712 46.08 -32.25 -18.78
N SER A 713 46.25 -30.99 -19.20
CA SER A 713 47.58 -30.35 -19.32
C SER A 713 47.53 -28.82 -19.37
N ALA A 714 48.34 -28.18 -18.53
CA ALA A 714 48.75 -26.78 -18.65
C ALA A 714 50.28 -26.71 -18.49
N PRO A 715 50.95 -25.86 -19.27
CA PRO A 715 51.96 -24.93 -18.75
C PRO A 715 51.76 -23.52 -19.35
N GLY A 716 52.41 -22.43 -18.90
CA GLY A 716 53.42 -22.23 -17.86
C GLY A 716 54.00 -20.80 -18.00
N ASN A 717 54.56 -20.26 -16.91
CA ASN A 717 55.10 -18.90 -16.71
C ASN A 717 55.86 -18.20 -17.87
N ASP A 718 55.85 -16.86 -17.82
CA ASP A 718 57.01 -15.97 -17.53
C ASP A 718 56.51 -14.50 -17.54
N GLY A 719 57.02 -13.50 -16.82
CA GLY A 719 58.08 -13.35 -15.81
C GLY A 719 58.39 -11.83 -15.65
N GLY A 720 58.81 -11.32 -14.49
CA GLY A 720 59.19 -9.89 -14.38
C GLY A 720 59.11 -9.26 -12.97
N ASP A 721 60.26 -9.14 -12.32
CA ASP A 721 60.45 -8.64 -10.96
C ASP A 721 60.56 -7.11 -10.86
N SER A 722 60.24 -6.52 -9.69
CA SER A 722 61.05 -5.46 -9.02
C SER A 722 60.34 -4.79 -7.83
N THR A 723 60.92 -4.97 -6.63
CA THR A 723 60.73 -4.14 -5.41
C THR A 723 62.07 -3.46 -5.05
N PRO A 724 62.08 -2.30 -4.36
CA PRO A 724 62.10 -2.24 -2.88
C PRO A 724 61.37 -1.01 -2.27
N GLY A 725 61.13 -0.85 -0.96
CA GLY A 725 61.33 -1.77 0.17
C GLY A 725 61.04 -1.12 1.54
N SER A 726 60.57 -1.96 2.49
CA SER A 726 60.64 -1.91 3.97
C SER A 726 60.27 -0.66 4.82
N GLY A 727 59.36 -0.89 5.79
CA GLY A 727 59.26 -0.18 7.07
C GLY A 727 57.84 0.32 7.39
N GLY A 728 57.16 -0.06 8.49
CA GLY A 728 57.45 -1.04 9.53
C GLY A 728 56.53 -0.80 10.74
N GLY A 729 55.73 -1.79 11.17
CA GLY A 729 54.89 -1.68 12.37
C GLY A 729 53.53 -2.41 12.28
N LYS A 730 53.33 -3.45 13.11
CA LYS A 730 52.02 -4.07 13.39
C LYS A 730 51.27 -3.23 14.43
N PRO A 731 49.93 -3.13 14.34
CA PRO A 731 49.12 -3.93 15.27
C PRO A 731 47.95 -4.69 14.60
N THR A 732 47.36 -5.58 15.39
CA THR A 732 46.22 -6.48 15.11
C THR A 732 44.99 -5.83 14.45
N ALA A 733 44.38 -6.56 13.52
CA ALA A 733 43.13 -6.19 12.84
C ALA A 733 41.87 -6.51 13.67
N PRO A 734 40.84 -5.64 13.65
CA PRO A 734 39.44 -6.01 13.85
C PRO A 734 38.84 -6.60 12.55
N ALA A 735 37.71 -7.30 12.67
CA ALA A 735 37.06 -8.03 11.57
C ALA A 735 36.58 -7.15 10.41
N GLU A 736 36.54 -7.73 9.20
CA GLU A 736 35.99 -7.10 7.99
C GLU A 736 34.47 -6.96 8.07
N ASP A 737 33.96 -5.81 7.65
CA ASP A 737 32.53 -5.49 7.51
C ASP A 737 32.08 -5.88 6.08
N PRO A 738 31.09 -6.76 5.88
CA PRO A 738 30.80 -7.38 4.58
C PRO A 738 29.97 -6.51 3.61
N ASP A 739 29.84 -5.20 3.84
CA ASP A 739 29.15 -4.27 2.94
C ASP A 739 30.17 -3.59 1.99
N GLY A 740 30.24 -4.13 0.76
CA GLY A 740 31.25 -3.78 -0.25
C GLY A 740 31.29 -2.31 -0.68
N ASN A 741 32.52 -1.85 -0.97
CA ASN A 741 32.87 -0.46 -1.27
C ASN A 741 32.89 -0.16 -2.81
N LEU A 742 33.23 1.08 -3.17
CA LEU A 742 33.43 1.68 -4.50
C LEU A 742 32.15 2.24 -5.18
N ALA A 743 32.12 3.48 -5.68
CA ALA A 743 33.09 4.59 -5.59
C ALA A 743 32.36 5.94 -5.51
N GLY A 744 32.83 6.84 -4.65
CA GLY A 744 32.26 8.18 -4.49
C GLY A 744 32.92 9.23 -5.39
N THR A 745 32.14 9.90 -6.24
CA THR A 745 32.63 10.98 -7.12
C THR A 745 32.06 12.36 -6.72
N GLY A 746 32.73 13.02 -5.77
CA GLY A 746 32.58 14.47 -5.46
C GLY A 746 31.24 14.92 -4.85
N THR A 747 31.16 15.95 -4.01
CA THR A 747 32.18 16.75 -3.28
C THR A 747 31.60 17.05 -1.89
N GLY A 748 32.42 16.93 -0.84
CA GLY A 748 31.90 16.76 0.53
C GLY A 748 31.28 17.99 1.20
N ILE A 749 30.37 17.72 2.15
CA ILE A 749 30.02 18.59 3.27
C ILE A 749 30.84 18.08 4.48
N PRO A 750 31.52 18.94 5.27
CA PRO A 750 32.41 18.47 6.33
C PRO A 750 31.64 17.79 7.47
N ILE A 751 32.03 16.55 7.76
CA ILE A 751 31.42 15.64 8.75
C ILE A 751 31.43 16.23 10.18
N GLY A 752 32.30 17.20 10.47
CA GLY A 752 32.43 17.87 11.77
C GLY A 752 31.16 18.57 12.28
N LEU A 753 30.23 18.99 11.41
CA LEU A 753 29.02 19.73 11.84
C LEU A 753 27.90 18.82 12.39
N ILE A 754 27.95 17.51 12.11
CA ILE A 754 26.94 16.55 12.59
C ILE A 754 27.33 15.98 13.96
N ALA A 755 28.63 15.77 14.18
CA ALA A 755 29.17 15.31 15.46
C ALA A 755 28.90 16.30 16.61
N SER A 756 29.00 17.61 16.34
CA SER A 756 28.74 18.67 17.34
C SER A 756 27.26 18.74 17.75
N ILE A 757 26.32 18.55 16.81
CA ILE A 757 24.88 18.53 17.11
C ILE A 757 24.53 17.26 17.91
N ALA A 758 25.08 16.10 17.55
CA ALA A 758 24.88 14.87 18.31
C ALA A 758 25.43 14.97 19.76
N ALA A 759 26.62 15.55 19.93
CA ALA A 759 27.21 15.79 21.24
C ALA A 759 26.40 16.80 22.07
N ALA A 760 25.90 17.88 21.46
CA ALA A 760 25.05 18.87 22.12
C ALA A 760 23.72 18.28 22.59
N LEU A 761 23.08 17.42 21.78
CA LEU A 761 21.85 16.72 22.14
C LEU A 761 22.09 15.68 23.25
N ALA A 762 23.21 14.96 23.23
CA ALA A 762 23.59 14.04 24.30
C ALA A 762 23.85 14.79 25.62
N ALA A 763 24.56 15.91 25.58
CA ALA A 763 24.81 16.77 26.75
C ALA A 763 23.52 17.37 27.32
N ALA A 764 22.62 17.86 26.46
CA ALA A 764 21.30 18.36 26.86
C ALA A 764 20.43 17.25 27.49
N GLY A 765 20.44 16.04 26.93
CA GLY A 765 19.76 14.88 27.49
C GLY A 765 20.30 14.47 28.86
N ALA A 766 21.63 14.46 29.03
CA ALA A 766 22.28 14.19 30.31
C ALA A 766 21.97 15.27 31.36
N ALA A 767 21.98 16.55 30.99
CA ALA A 767 21.61 17.66 31.86
C ALA A 767 20.14 17.59 32.31
N LEU A 768 19.22 17.28 31.40
CA LEU A 768 17.79 17.07 31.70
C LEU A 768 17.58 15.88 32.65
N MET A 769 18.29 14.77 32.43
CA MET A 769 18.26 13.59 33.31
C MET A 769 18.78 13.92 34.71
N TRP A 770 19.90 14.66 34.82
CA TRP A 770 20.46 15.11 36.10
C TRP A 770 19.53 16.07 36.84
N TRP A 771 18.97 17.05 36.14
CA TRP A 771 18.05 18.04 36.71
C TRP A 771 16.74 17.39 37.21
N LYS A 772 16.19 16.44 36.43
CA LYS A 772 15.01 15.64 36.84
C LYS A 772 15.32 14.77 38.07
N ARG A 773 16.52 14.21 38.16
CA ARG A 773 16.95 13.37 39.29
C ARG A 773 17.21 14.16 40.58
N ASN A 774 17.64 15.43 40.49
CA ASN A 774 17.76 16.31 41.66
C ASN A 774 16.41 16.86 42.14
N ARG A 775 15.46 17.16 41.25
CA ARG A 775 14.10 17.58 41.68
C ARG A 775 13.33 16.48 42.41
N GLY A 776 13.57 15.20 42.08
CA GLY A 776 13.01 14.06 42.83
C GLY A 776 13.55 13.89 44.26
N ARG A 777 14.55 14.70 44.68
CA ARG A 777 15.19 14.64 46.00
C ARG A 777 14.82 15.78 46.96
N GLN A 778 14.01 16.74 46.52
CA GLN A 778 13.50 17.86 47.33
C GLN A 778 11.98 17.76 47.60
N SER A 779 11.44 16.55 47.58
CA SER A 779 10.02 16.27 47.91
C SER A 779 9.89 15.05 48.82
N ALA A 780 10.93 14.80 49.62
CA ALA A 780 11.05 13.72 50.59
C ALA A 780 11.91 14.18 51.79
N GLU A 781 11.59 15.36 52.31
CA GLU A 781 11.86 15.87 53.67
C GLU A 781 10.63 16.70 54.09
#